data_AF-A0A7V1RBZ0-F1
#
_entry.id   AF-A0A7V1RBZ0-F1
#
_cell.length_a   1.000
_cell.length_b   1.000
_cell.length_c   1.000
_cell.angle_alpha   90.00
_cell.angle_beta   90.00
_cell.angle_gamma   90.00
#
_symmetry.space_group_name_H-M   'P 1'
#
loop_
_entity.id
_entity.type
_entity.pdbx_description
1 polymer ?
#
loop_
_entity_poly.entity_id
_entity_poly.type
_entity_poly.pdbx_seq_one_letter_code
_entity_poly.pdbx_strand_id
1 'polypeptide(L)'
;MSATARAAWLPLALIVLLAAWAALEQSPVQQPGTVVLRWVVNSQERDQVFARAARAAFEARHPGIRIQFIKTNEGSKVETMIAGGDAPDIVNVGMDRVHYYVRAGVLRDLAPFMTPQDRADLASFFPVCAAPFRRGDSVYALPWGCVPFILFYNRNLFDKYGVPYPTPDWTWEDYRRAARALTHDLDGDGITDEFGASFAQWQEGYYCWIYQNGGRVLTPDGRRATFDDPKVVEAVEFLRRLTREDRVIPTDVNRGRATGTGLFEANRMAMHGPTGSFYIPTYREYDRVDWDIASVPAGPSGRGTMVAPLAFGVSSQSRHPREAWLLVRFLSSSEGQQILADSGLFVPCRRDVALSDRFLKAPGPPRNKYALVAMMDDRDGRKPWGIVPPWSGDRWGDVNEEALNSRLQTFLFGVPKAGETTLEVCRAINRRANEILEEDRQARTGTPVNWSAVFAALGGILAVLVGAWAASAVRVARRSRRSRAEQAWGLLAISPWLAGFLVFSLGPLLFSLFLSLTRSSSLAPASMARFVGLDHYRWLLAGRDELFLKSLAATGKYVVLSVPLHLAAGLALALLMNARLRGINLFRTIYYLPAVMPAVASAVLFLWVFRQQGVLNYLLGGFGAIPPTRMPDWLGHPFWTIPAIVLMGLWGVGSGMMIYLAGLQNIPTQLYEAAEIDGAGPWARFRAVTLPMLSPVLFFNLVMGIIGAFQVFTSAFVLFRGGGGPDDSALFYSVYLYRKAFEQFQIGYGSALAWILFALILALTLVVFRSSAFWVYYESQRAEEVRGGERRNRTGRRETRRAQGAGRD
;
A
#
# COMPACT_ATOMS: atom_id res chain seq x y z
N MET A 1 10.30 15.91 -54.69
CA MET A 1 9.78 15.35 -53.43
C MET A 1 8.33 15.78 -53.30
N SER A 2 7.39 14.82 -53.26
CA SER A 2 5.94 15.10 -53.25
C SER A 2 5.50 15.73 -51.94
N ALA A 3 4.42 16.53 -51.97
CA ALA A 3 3.81 17.15 -50.78
C ALA A 3 3.47 16.13 -49.68
N THR A 4 3.24 14.86 -50.05
CA THR A 4 3.03 13.72 -49.15
C THR A 4 4.27 13.31 -48.35
N ALA A 5 5.48 13.52 -48.86
CA ALA A 5 6.70 13.28 -48.09
C ALA A 5 6.80 14.29 -46.93
N ARG A 6 6.44 15.56 -47.13
CA ARG A 6 6.49 16.59 -46.08
C ARG A 6 5.49 16.35 -44.93
N ALA A 7 4.36 15.70 -45.21
CA ALA A 7 3.34 15.39 -44.20
C ALA A 7 3.74 14.27 -43.22
N ALA A 8 4.63 13.35 -43.61
CA ALA A 8 5.10 12.26 -42.76
C ALA A 8 6.23 12.68 -41.79
N TRP A 9 7.02 13.69 -42.17
CA TRP A 9 8.10 14.21 -41.31
C TRP A 9 7.59 15.07 -40.16
N LEU A 10 6.44 15.74 -40.32
CA LEU A 10 5.86 16.61 -39.30
C LEU A 10 5.53 15.87 -37.99
N PRO A 11 4.80 14.73 -37.96
CA PRO A 11 4.52 14.02 -36.71
C PRO A 11 5.78 13.37 -36.11
N LEU A 12 6.72 12.91 -36.93
CA LEU A 12 7.99 12.33 -36.47
C LEU A 12 8.90 13.41 -35.86
N ALA A 13 8.97 14.58 -36.49
CA ALA A 13 9.63 15.75 -35.95
C ALA A 13 8.91 16.27 -34.70
N LEU A 14 7.58 16.20 -34.62
CA LEU A 14 6.81 16.57 -33.43
C LEU A 14 7.05 15.61 -32.27
N ILE A 15 7.16 14.30 -32.52
CA ILE A 15 7.49 13.29 -31.49
C ILE A 15 8.93 13.46 -31.02
N VAL A 16 9.88 13.72 -31.93
CA VAL A 16 11.28 14.00 -31.56
C VAL A 16 11.38 15.35 -30.84
N LEU A 17 10.61 16.36 -31.24
CA LEU A 17 10.55 17.66 -30.58
C LEU A 17 9.84 17.57 -29.23
N LEU A 18 8.80 16.76 -29.07
CA LEU A 18 8.13 16.52 -27.78
C LEU A 18 9.00 15.67 -26.86
N ALA A 19 9.74 14.70 -27.38
CA ALA A 19 10.73 13.94 -26.62
C ALA A 19 11.93 14.81 -26.21
N ALA A 20 12.40 15.68 -27.11
CA ALA A 20 13.46 16.65 -26.84
C ALA A 20 12.97 17.75 -25.88
N TRP A 21 11.73 18.23 -26.04
CA TRP A 21 11.09 19.21 -25.16
C TRP A 21 10.87 18.62 -23.76
N ALA A 22 10.35 17.40 -23.64
CA ALA A 22 10.24 16.70 -22.37
C ALA A 22 11.61 16.41 -21.73
N ALA A 23 12.65 16.17 -22.53
CA ALA A 23 14.03 16.05 -22.04
C ALA A 23 14.64 17.40 -21.62
N LEU A 24 14.19 18.51 -22.22
CA LEU A 24 14.62 19.88 -21.91
C LEU A 24 13.86 20.46 -20.69
N GLU A 25 12.61 20.08 -20.48
CA GLU A 25 11.72 20.66 -19.45
C GLU A 25 12.01 20.14 -18.03
N GLN A 26 12.82 19.09 -17.88
CA GLN A 26 13.18 18.55 -16.57
C GLN A 26 14.41 19.19 -15.93
N SER A 27 15.13 20.06 -16.64
CA SER A 27 16.30 20.74 -16.06
C SER A 27 15.93 22.18 -15.71
N PRO A 28 15.97 22.60 -14.43
CA PRO A 28 15.83 24.01 -14.10
C PRO A 28 16.88 24.81 -14.87
N VAL A 29 16.49 25.98 -15.38
CA VAL A 29 17.37 26.91 -16.09
C VAL A 29 18.62 27.15 -15.23
N GLN A 30 19.72 26.50 -15.57
CA GLN A 30 20.99 26.65 -14.84
C GLN A 30 21.54 28.04 -15.16
N GLN A 31 21.63 28.90 -14.15
CA GLN A 31 22.50 30.06 -14.26
C GLN A 31 23.93 29.55 -14.44
N PRO A 32 24.69 30.01 -15.45
CA PRO A 32 26.05 29.54 -15.70
C PRO A 32 26.89 29.64 -14.42
N GLY A 33 27.47 28.52 -13.97
CA GLY A 33 28.32 28.46 -12.77
C GLY A 33 27.60 28.18 -11.44
N THR A 34 26.29 27.95 -11.42
CA THR A 34 25.55 27.59 -10.19
C THR A 34 25.16 26.11 -10.16
N VAL A 35 25.57 25.38 -9.12
CA VAL A 35 25.16 23.98 -8.87
C VAL A 35 23.81 23.96 -8.16
N VAL A 36 22.85 23.18 -8.65
CA VAL A 36 21.54 23.00 -8.00
C VAL A 36 21.45 21.58 -7.42
N LEU A 37 21.33 21.48 -6.10
CA LEU A 37 21.16 20.22 -5.37
C LEU A 37 19.69 19.98 -5.06
N ARG A 38 19.21 18.76 -5.33
CA ARG A 38 17.84 18.34 -5.03
C ARG A 38 17.78 17.62 -3.68
N TRP A 39 16.94 18.13 -2.78
CA TRP A 39 16.75 17.59 -1.44
C TRP A 39 15.27 17.31 -1.14
N VAL A 40 14.96 16.09 -0.70
CA VAL A 40 13.60 15.67 -0.33
C VAL A 40 13.19 16.23 1.02
N VAL A 41 12.04 16.91 1.07
CA VAL A 41 11.44 17.46 2.29
C VAL A 41 9.95 17.11 2.38
N ASN A 42 9.40 17.14 3.59
CA ASN A 42 7.97 16.92 3.85
C ASN A 42 7.13 17.94 3.07
N SER A 43 5.98 17.53 2.55
CA SER A 43 5.09 18.40 1.77
C SER A 43 4.37 19.45 2.61
N GLN A 44 4.18 19.21 3.90
CA GLN A 44 3.60 20.15 4.86
C GLN A 44 4.60 21.27 5.17
N GLU A 45 4.17 22.52 5.05
CA GLU A 45 5.08 23.66 5.25
C GLU A 45 5.55 23.82 6.70
N ARG A 46 4.73 23.43 7.68
CA ARG A 46 5.11 23.46 9.10
C ARG A 46 6.30 22.56 9.41
N ASP A 47 6.46 21.48 8.67
CA ASP A 47 7.56 20.51 8.85
C ASP A 47 8.83 20.92 8.07
N GLN A 48 8.79 22.02 7.32
CA GLN A 48 9.92 22.53 6.52
C GLN A 48 10.73 23.62 7.25
N VAL A 49 10.41 23.96 8.50
CA VAL A 49 11.10 25.03 9.26
C VAL A 49 12.61 24.78 9.33
N PHE A 50 13.00 23.57 9.73
CA PHE A 50 14.41 23.15 9.75
C PHE A 50 15.04 23.25 8.35
N ALA A 51 14.42 22.65 7.33
CA ALA A 51 14.99 22.61 5.99
C ALA A 51 15.17 24.02 5.39
N ARG A 52 14.21 24.92 5.59
CA ARG A 52 14.30 26.32 5.11
C ARG A 52 15.42 27.09 5.79
N ALA A 53 15.54 26.98 7.12
CA ALA A 53 16.61 27.63 7.87
C ALA A 53 17.99 27.07 7.51
N ALA A 54 18.10 25.74 7.41
CA ALA A 54 19.33 25.07 7.00
C ALA A 54 19.74 25.46 5.58
N ARG A 55 18.79 25.54 4.63
CA ARG A 55 19.05 26.03 3.27
C ARG A 55 19.59 27.46 3.28
N ALA A 56 18.92 28.37 4.01
CA ALA A 56 19.34 29.77 4.04
C ALA A 56 20.77 29.93 4.60
N ALA A 57 21.08 29.24 5.70
CA ALA A 57 22.41 29.24 6.29
C ALA A 57 23.48 28.62 5.39
N PHE A 58 23.15 27.52 4.70
CA PHE A 58 24.07 26.84 3.78
C PHE A 58 24.35 27.68 2.54
N GLU A 59 23.32 28.17 1.84
CA GLU A 59 23.48 28.96 0.61
C GLU A 59 24.22 30.27 0.85
N ALA A 60 24.08 30.87 2.05
CA ALA A 60 24.84 32.06 2.43
C ALA A 60 26.36 31.82 2.48
N ARG A 61 26.79 30.59 2.81
CA ARG A 61 28.21 30.19 2.88
C ARG A 61 28.74 29.61 1.58
N HIS A 62 27.84 29.14 0.73
CA HIS A 62 28.14 28.49 -0.53
C HIS A 62 27.39 29.20 -1.67
N PRO A 63 27.77 30.43 -2.05
CA PRO A 63 27.02 31.25 -3.01
C PRO A 63 26.90 30.62 -4.41
N GLY A 64 27.78 29.66 -4.76
CA GLY A 64 27.71 28.89 -6.00
C GLY A 64 26.81 27.64 -5.96
N ILE A 65 26.16 27.35 -4.82
CA ILE A 65 25.28 26.19 -4.65
C ILE A 65 23.87 26.68 -4.26
N ARG A 66 22.86 26.12 -4.91
CA ARG A 66 21.44 26.33 -4.62
C ARG A 66 20.76 25.02 -4.29
N ILE A 67 19.75 25.07 -3.42
CA ILE A 67 19.00 23.90 -2.97
C ILE A 67 17.57 23.98 -3.46
N GLN A 68 17.17 22.97 -4.22
CA GLN A 68 15.81 22.76 -4.68
C GLN A 68 15.14 21.67 -3.84
N PHE A 69 14.00 22.01 -3.24
CA PHE A 69 13.22 21.04 -2.48
C PHE A 69 12.32 20.19 -3.38
N ILE A 70 12.35 18.89 -3.13
CA ILE A 70 11.35 17.94 -3.63
C ILE A 70 10.36 17.69 -2.50
N LYS A 71 9.18 18.30 -2.60
CA LYS A 71 8.13 18.19 -1.60
C LYS A 71 7.35 16.87 -1.78
N THR A 72 7.43 15.96 -0.80
CA THR A 72 6.64 14.73 -0.79
C THR A 72 6.60 14.09 0.60
N ASN A 73 5.48 13.43 0.91
CA ASN A 73 5.33 12.54 2.07
C ASN A 73 5.28 11.06 1.67
N GLU A 74 5.35 10.78 0.36
CA GLU A 74 5.21 9.44 -0.20
C GLU A 74 6.61 8.86 -0.42
N GLY A 75 7.03 7.92 0.44
CA GLY A 75 8.33 7.24 0.30
C GLY A 75 8.49 6.57 -1.08
N SER A 76 7.40 5.99 -1.59
CA SER A 76 7.32 5.35 -2.89
C SER A 76 7.65 6.29 -4.05
N LYS A 77 7.39 7.60 -3.91
CA LYS A 77 7.74 8.60 -4.93
C LYS A 77 9.25 8.72 -5.08
N VAL A 78 9.97 8.87 -3.97
CA VAL A 78 11.45 8.99 -3.97
C VAL A 78 12.07 7.72 -4.54
N GLU A 79 11.55 6.56 -4.15
CA GLU A 79 12.02 5.26 -4.63
C GLU A 79 11.74 5.08 -6.13
N THR A 80 10.58 5.52 -6.61
CA THR A 80 10.27 5.52 -8.04
C THR A 80 11.23 6.42 -8.82
N MET A 81 11.59 7.59 -8.28
CA MET A 81 12.59 8.47 -8.88
C MET A 81 13.97 7.80 -8.93
N ILE A 82 14.37 7.13 -7.85
CA ILE A 82 15.64 6.38 -7.79
C ILE A 82 15.65 5.25 -8.83
N ALA A 83 14.58 4.46 -8.89
CA ALA A 83 14.43 3.37 -9.86
C ALA A 83 14.40 3.88 -11.31
N GLY A 84 13.81 5.05 -11.53
CA GLY A 84 13.76 5.71 -12.84
C GLY A 84 15.06 6.37 -13.29
N GLY A 85 16.12 6.35 -12.46
CA GLY A 85 17.41 6.98 -12.80
C GLY A 85 17.44 8.51 -12.63
N ASP A 86 16.47 9.08 -11.91
CA ASP A 86 16.36 10.51 -11.61
C ASP A 86 16.36 10.77 -10.09
N ALA A 87 17.24 10.08 -9.36
CA ALA A 87 17.30 10.21 -7.90
C ALA A 87 17.62 11.66 -7.45
N PRO A 88 17.07 12.12 -6.31
CA PRO A 88 17.55 13.34 -5.66
C PRO A 88 19.02 13.24 -5.28
N ASP A 89 19.72 14.38 -5.16
CA ASP A 89 21.11 14.41 -4.72
C ASP A 89 21.25 13.99 -3.25
N ILE A 90 20.33 14.48 -2.41
CA ILE A 90 20.24 14.16 -0.98
C ILE A 90 19.09 13.19 -0.75
N VAL A 91 19.41 12.02 -0.18
CA VAL A 91 18.46 10.96 0.15
C VAL A 91 18.26 10.92 1.67
N ASN A 92 16.99 10.91 2.11
CA ASN A 92 16.65 10.69 3.51
C ASN A 92 16.74 9.19 3.80
N VAL A 93 17.55 8.80 4.79
CA VAL A 93 17.85 7.40 5.11
C VAL A 93 17.43 7.09 6.54
N GLY A 94 16.45 6.20 6.69
CA GLY A 94 16.07 5.60 7.97
C GLY A 94 16.93 4.38 8.31
N MET A 95 17.04 4.05 9.59
CA MET A 95 17.81 2.90 10.07
C MET A 95 17.31 1.55 9.52
N ASP A 96 16.02 1.48 9.18
CA ASP A 96 15.32 0.31 8.66
C ASP A 96 15.62 0.06 7.17
N ARG A 97 15.96 1.11 6.41
CA ARG A 97 16.20 1.02 4.95
C ARG A 97 17.65 1.13 4.52
N VAL A 98 18.56 1.55 5.41
CA VAL A 98 19.98 1.77 5.06
C VAL A 98 20.64 0.55 4.43
N HIS A 99 20.43 -0.65 4.99
CA HIS A 99 20.99 -1.89 4.43
C HIS A 99 20.58 -2.08 2.97
N TYR A 100 19.29 -1.91 2.73
CA TYR A 100 18.68 -2.14 1.43
C TYR A 100 19.16 -1.11 0.40
N TYR A 101 19.24 0.17 0.76
CA TYR A 101 19.78 1.22 -0.12
C TYR A 101 21.27 1.03 -0.43
N VAL A 102 22.08 0.63 0.56
CA VAL A 102 23.50 0.34 0.34
C VAL A 102 23.66 -0.83 -0.62
N ARG A 103 22.92 -1.93 -0.41
CA ARG A 103 22.96 -3.09 -1.30
C ARG A 103 22.48 -2.77 -2.70
N ALA A 104 21.42 -1.97 -2.82
CA ALA A 104 20.90 -1.50 -4.10
C ALA A 104 21.82 -0.47 -4.78
N GLY A 105 22.97 -0.11 -4.18
CA GLY A 105 23.89 0.87 -4.75
C GLY A 105 23.26 2.26 -4.89
N VAL A 106 22.23 2.57 -4.09
CA VAL A 106 21.53 3.87 -4.09
C VAL A 106 22.37 4.92 -3.37
N LEU A 107 23.08 4.53 -2.32
CA LEU A 107 23.91 5.43 -1.52
C LEU A 107 25.37 5.37 -1.92
N ARG A 108 26.01 6.53 -1.98
CA ARG A 108 27.45 6.68 -2.16
C ARG A 108 28.16 6.46 -0.82
N ASP A 109 29.34 5.84 -0.85
CA ASP A 109 30.25 5.85 0.31
C ASP A 109 30.81 7.26 0.49
N LEU A 110 30.56 7.85 1.66
CA LEU A 110 30.96 9.20 2.04
C LEU A 110 32.39 9.23 2.60
N ALA A 111 32.91 8.09 3.08
CA ALA A 111 34.24 8.03 3.69
C ALA A 111 35.36 8.66 2.81
N PRO A 112 35.39 8.50 1.48
CA PRO A 112 36.39 9.16 0.63
C PRO A 112 36.33 10.69 0.61
N PHE A 113 35.19 11.31 0.97
CA PHE A 113 35.03 12.76 1.02
C PHE A 113 35.35 13.35 2.40
N MET A 114 35.51 12.50 3.42
CA MET A 114 35.73 12.92 4.81
C MET A 114 37.19 13.28 5.08
N THR A 115 37.40 14.47 5.65
CA THR A 115 38.68 14.88 6.24
C THR A 115 38.94 14.13 7.55
N PRO A 116 40.19 14.15 8.09
CA PRO A 116 40.47 13.60 9.42
C PRO A 116 39.59 14.22 10.52
N GLN A 117 39.30 15.53 10.43
CA GLN A 117 38.41 16.20 11.36
C GLN A 117 36.96 15.70 11.25
N ASP A 118 36.44 15.48 10.03
CA ASP A 118 35.08 14.94 9.85
C ASP A 118 34.95 13.55 10.48
N ARG A 119 36.02 12.74 10.44
CA ARG A 119 36.04 11.41 11.09
C ARG A 119 36.08 11.54 12.61
N ALA A 120 36.85 12.48 13.14
CA ALA A 120 36.88 12.77 14.57
C ALA A 120 35.51 13.26 15.08
N ASP A 121 34.83 14.10 14.30
CA ASP A 121 33.50 14.64 14.61
C ASP A 121 32.41 13.55 14.70
N LEU A 122 32.61 12.37 14.11
CA LEU A 122 31.70 11.23 14.30
C LEU A 122 31.61 10.79 15.77
N ALA A 123 32.67 11.00 16.56
CA ALA A 123 32.66 10.70 17.99
C ALA A 123 31.76 11.66 18.79
N SER A 124 31.40 12.83 18.24
CA SER A 124 30.48 13.76 18.89
C SER A 124 29.02 13.28 18.87
N PHE A 125 28.68 12.31 18.01
CA PHE A 125 27.33 11.75 17.96
C PHE A 125 27.11 10.72 19.07
N PHE A 126 25.84 10.52 19.47
CA PHE A 126 25.50 9.35 20.26
C PHE A 126 25.81 8.08 19.45
N PRO A 127 26.49 7.07 20.02
CA PRO A 127 26.85 5.84 19.28
C PRO A 127 25.65 5.16 18.62
N VAL A 128 24.50 5.14 19.31
CA VAL A 128 23.23 4.58 18.82
C VAL A 128 22.73 5.26 17.55
N CYS A 129 23.05 6.55 17.35
CA CYS A 129 22.62 7.31 16.18
C CYS A 129 23.55 7.13 14.98
N ALA A 130 24.85 6.96 15.23
CA ALA A 130 25.84 6.86 14.16
C ALA A 130 26.07 5.41 13.66
N ALA A 131 25.93 4.41 14.54
CA ALA A 131 26.25 3.02 14.23
C ALA A 131 25.48 2.44 13.02
N PRO A 132 24.17 2.71 12.81
CA PRO A 132 23.42 2.09 11.72
C PRO A 132 23.90 2.45 10.31
N PHE A 133 24.56 3.59 10.15
CA PHE A 133 24.93 4.15 8.84
C PHE A 133 26.37 3.85 8.43
N ARG A 134 27.06 2.98 9.18
CA ARG A 134 28.47 2.63 8.98
C ARG A 134 28.62 1.12 8.78
N ARG A 135 29.61 0.72 7.97
CA ARG A 135 30.01 -0.68 7.79
C ARG A 135 31.50 -0.78 7.53
N GLY A 136 32.25 -1.31 8.50
CA GLY A 136 33.71 -1.23 8.47
C GLY A 136 34.15 0.23 8.42
N ASP A 137 35.00 0.56 7.44
CA ASP A 137 35.50 1.93 7.23
C ASP A 137 34.56 2.82 6.39
N SER A 138 33.55 2.23 5.75
CA SER A 138 32.57 2.95 4.92
C SER A 138 31.51 3.67 5.76
N VAL A 139 31.09 4.83 5.28
CA VAL A 139 30.06 5.68 5.90
C VAL A 139 29.05 6.03 4.82
N TYR A 140 27.81 5.58 4.93
CA TYR A 140 26.81 5.74 3.85
C TYR A 140 25.85 6.91 4.05
N ALA A 141 25.72 7.38 5.30
CA ALA A 141 24.89 8.53 5.64
C ALA A 141 25.40 9.17 6.95
N LEU A 142 25.14 10.46 7.14
CA LEU A 142 25.40 11.15 8.40
C LEU A 142 24.09 11.41 9.16
N PRO A 143 24.04 11.11 10.47
CA PRO A 143 22.86 11.40 11.30
C PRO A 143 22.59 12.90 11.36
N TRP A 144 21.33 13.29 11.15
CA TRP A 144 20.89 14.68 11.31
C TRP A 144 19.92 14.85 12.49
N GLY A 145 19.19 13.81 12.86
CA GLY A 145 18.28 13.84 14.00
C GLY A 145 17.94 12.43 14.48
N CYS A 146 17.18 12.34 15.55
CA CYS A 146 16.68 11.06 16.05
C CYS A 146 15.28 11.19 16.63
N VAL A 147 14.61 10.04 16.70
CA VAL A 147 13.29 9.88 17.32
C VAL A 147 13.45 8.90 18.48
N PRO A 148 13.64 9.39 19.72
CA PRO A 148 13.52 8.56 20.90
C PRO A 148 12.06 8.17 21.15
N PHE A 149 11.85 6.94 21.62
CA PHE A 149 10.57 6.51 22.15
C PHE A 149 10.48 6.89 23.63
N ILE A 150 9.44 7.66 23.96
CA ILE A 150 9.22 8.30 25.25
C ILE A 150 7.79 8.07 25.74
N LEU A 151 7.53 8.49 26.98
CA LEU A 151 6.20 8.49 27.58
C LEU A 151 5.65 9.91 27.62
N PHE A 152 4.56 10.19 26.89
CA PHE A 152 3.77 11.41 27.11
C PHE A 152 2.79 11.17 28.25
N TYR A 153 2.59 12.16 29.12
CA TYR A 153 1.58 12.10 30.16
C TYR A 153 0.77 13.39 30.25
N ASN A 154 -0.51 13.22 30.52
CA ASN A 154 -1.52 14.27 30.61
C ASN A 154 -1.70 14.67 32.08
N ARG A 155 -1.19 15.85 32.43
CA ARG A 155 -1.20 16.35 33.81
C ARG A 155 -2.61 16.61 34.32
N ASN A 156 -3.55 17.03 33.47
CA ASN A 156 -4.94 17.23 33.87
C ASN A 156 -5.54 15.97 34.50
N LEU A 157 -5.30 14.80 33.90
CA LEU A 157 -5.84 13.54 34.41
C LEU A 157 -5.10 13.05 35.66
N PHE A 158 -3.78 13.22 35.72
CA PHE A 158 -3.02 12.90 36.92
C PHE A 158 -3.43 13.75 38.12
N ASP A 159 -3.62 15.05 37.91
CA ASP A 159 -4.07 15.99 38.96
C ASP A 159 -5.52 15.70 39.37
N LYS A 160 -6.41 15.45 38.39
CA LYS A 160 -7.82 15.12 38.63
C LYS A 160 -7.98 13.92 39.57
N TYR A 161 -7.13 12.91 39.45
CA TYR A 161 -7.22 11.66 40.23
C TYR A 161 -6.18 11.54 41.35
N GLY A 162 -5.37 12.58 41.58
CA GLY A 162 -4.35 12.58 42.63
C GLY A 162 -3.26 11.52 42.45
N VAL A 163 -2.95 11.15 41.21
CA VAL A 163 -1.91 10.15 40.89
C VAL A 163 -0.57 10.88 40.70
N PRO A 164 0.53 10.43 41.35
CA PRO A 164 1.85 11.04 41.15
C PRO A 164 2.33 10.94 39.70
N TYR A 165 3.01 11.97 39.21
CA TYR A 165 3.52 11.99 37.83
C TYR A 165 4.62 10.94 37.59
N PRO A 166 4.82 10.55 36.32
CA PRO A 166 5.93 9.68 35.93
C PRO A 166 7.30 10.25 36.33
N THR A 167 8.11 9.42 36.98
CA THR A 167 9.51 9.76 37.31
C THR A 167 10.47 8.90 36.50
N PRO A 168 11.75 9.29 36.37
CA PRO A 168 12.74 8.46 35.68
C PRO A 168 12.83 7.04 36.25
N ASP A 169 12.60 6.87 37.57
CA ASP A 169 12.75 5.61 38.31
C ASP A 169 11.52 4.69 38.25
N TRP A 170 10.46 5.10 37.54
CA TRP A 170 9.29 4.24 37.35
C TRP A 170 9.64 2.89 36.73
N THR A 171 9.08 1.85 37.33
CA THR A 171 9.13 0.49 36.80
C THR A 171 7.88 0.17 35.99
N TRP A 172 7.87 -0.99 35.32
CA TRP A 172 6.67 -1.54 34.68
C TRP A 172 5.48 -1.66 35.63
N GLU A 173 5.70 -2.05 36.88
CA GLU A 173 4.62 -2.17 37.86
C GLU A 173 4.12 -0.80 38.34
N ASP A 174 4.98 0.22 38.42
CA ASP A 174 4.54 1.60 38.69
C ASP A 174 3.68 2.14 37.57
N TYR A 175 4.11 1.94 36.31
CA TYR A 175 3.34 2.29 35.13
C TYR A 175 1.98 1.60 35.12
N ARG A 176 1.94 0.28 35.37
CA ARG A 176 0.72 -0.52 35.44
C ARG A 176 -0.23 -0.04 36.54
N ARG A 177 0.29 0.23 37.73
CA ARG A 177 -0.48 0.73 38.87
C ARG A 177 -1.07 2.11 38.59
N ALA A 178 -0.27 3.04 38.03
CA ALA A 178 -0.75 4.34 37.61
C ALA A 178 -1.82 4.24 36.52
N ALA A 179 -1.59 3.39 35.51
CA ALA A 179 -2.56 3.18 34.43
C ALA A 179 -3.90 2.65 34.97
N ARG A 180 -3.90 1.71 35.92
CA ARG A 180 -5.13 1.24 36.58
C ARG A 180 -5.84 2.37 37.34
N ALA A 181 -5.09 3.16 38.10
CA ALA A 181 -5.63 4.27 38.88
C ALA A 181 -6.18 5.43 38.03
N LEU A 182 -5.80 5.50 36.75
CA LEU A 182 -6.18 6.54 35.79
C LEU A 182 -7.19 6.03 34.74
N THR A 183 -7.69 4.81 34.90
CA THR A 183 -8.66 4.21 33.98
C THR A 183 -10.05 4.27 34.60
N HIS A 184 -10.97 4.99 33.96
CA HIS A 184 -12.32 5.22 34.47
C HIS A 184 -13.37 5.03 33.39
N ASP A 185 -14.45 4.36 33.77
CA ASP A 185 -15.74 4.33 33.10
C ASP A 185 -16.64 5.28 33.89
N LEU A 186 -17.01 6.42 33.29
CA LEU A 186 -17.64 7.53 34.03
C LEU A 186 -19.16 7.40 34.07
N ASP A 187 -19.77 6.73 33.08
CA ASP A 187 -21.21 6.52 33.00
C ASP A 187 -21.67 5.11 33.40
N GLY A 188 -20.72 4.19 33.60
CA GLY A 188 -20.96 2.84 34.08
C GLY A 188 -21.55 1.92 33.01
N ASP A 189 -21.44 2.26 31.73
CA ASP A 189 -21.96 1.48 30.61
C ASP A 189 -21.08 0.26 30.26
N GLY A 190 -19.95 0.09 30.96
CA GLY A 190 -18.96 -0.96 30.74
C GLY A 190 -17.92 -0.61 29.67
N ILE A 191 -17.96 0.60 29.12
CA ILE A 191 -17.04 1.16 28.14
C ILE A 191 -16.17 2.22 28.82
N THR A 192 -14.86 2.01 28.79
CA THR A 192 -13.91 2.95 29.40
C THR A 192 -13.96 4.34 28.73
N ASP A 193 -14.08 5.38 29.55
CA ASP A 193 -14.15 6.79 29.18
C ASP A 193 -12.82 7.54 29.25
N GLU A 194 -11.98 7.17 30.19
CA GLU A 194 -10.65 7.70 30.35
C GLU A 194 -9.71 6.51 30.50
N PHE A 195 -8.73 6.42 29.60
CA PHE A 195 -7.77 5.33 29.61
C PHE A 195 -6.50 5.76 30.33
N GLY A 196 -5.98 4.89 31.19
CA GLY A 196 -4.76 5.16 31.90
C GLY A 196 -3.51 5.09 31.03
N ALA A 197 -3.52 4.29 29.96
CA ALA A 197 -2.35 4.07 29.14
C ALA A 197 -2.64 3.72 27.67
N SER A 198 -1.63 3.95 26.83
CA SER A 198 -1.53 3.43 25.46
C SER A 198 -0.07 3.40 25.05
N PHE A 199 0.29 2.59 24.05
CA PHE A 199 1.63 2.54 23.48
C PHE A 199 1.57 2.37 21.97
N ALA A 200 2.69 2.59 21.27
CA ALA A 200 2.79 2.42 19.83
C ALA A 200 2.44 0.98 19.40
N GLN A 201 1.41 0.83 18.56
CA GLN A 201 0.84 -0.47 18.16
C GLN A 201 1.52 -1.08 16.91
N TRP A 202 2.83 -0.87 16.80
CA TRP A 202 3.67 -1.31 15.70
C TRP A 202 5.04 -1.71 16.23
N GLN A 203 5.90 -2.29 15.38
CA GLN A 203 7.14 -2.98 15.77
C GLN A 203 8.00 -2.18 16.75
N GLU A 204 8.18 -0.88 16.51
CA GLU A 204 9.05 -0.08 17.36
C GLU A 204 8.53 0.08 18.80
N GLY A 205 7.20 0.15 18.96
CA GLY A 205 6.55 0.16 20.25
C GLY A 205 6.73 -1.16 21.02
N TYR A 206 6.55 -2.29 20.34
CA TYR A 206 6.77 -3.61 20.95
C TYR A 206 8.24 -3.83 21.34
N TYR A 207 9.17 -3.35 20.52
CA TYR A 207 10.61 -3.48 20.78
C TYR A 207 11.05 -2.77 22.04
N CYS A 208 10.44 -1.63 22.39
CA CYS A 208 10.72 -0.94 23.64
C CYS A 208 10.53 -1.87 24.85
N TRP A 209 9.37 -2.54 24.92
CA TRP A 209 9.05 -3.46 26.00
C TRP A 209 9.93 -4.72 25.98
N ILE A 210 10.16 -5.29 24.80
CA ILE A 210 11.03 -6.47 24.64
C ILE A 210 12.46 -6.18 25.14
N TYR A 211 13.02 -5.02 24.76
CA TYR A 211 14.39 -4.65 25.13
C TYR A 211 14.52 -4.27 26.61
N GLN A 212 13.51 -3.63 27.20
CA GLN A 212 13.44 -3.36 28.64
C GLN A 212 13.43 -4.65 29.48
N ASN A 213 12.81 -5.72 28.95
CA ASN A 213 12.85 -7.03 29.59
C ASN A 213 14.15 -7.81 29.31
N GLY A 214 15.08 -7.23 28.54
CA GLY A 214 16.34 -7.87 28.17
C GLY A 214 16.21 -8.91 27.05
N GLY A 215 15.05 -8.99 26.40
CA GLY A 215 14.85 -9.80 25.21
C GLY A 215 15.56 -9.21 24.00
N ARG A 216 15.66 -10.01 22.94
CA ARG A 216 16.13 -9.61 21.62
C ARG A 216 15.17 -10.15 20.58
N VAL A 217 15.08 -9.47 19.45
CA VAL A 217 14.20 -9.88 18.33
C VAL A 217 14.96 -10.57 17.22
N LEU A 218 16.30 -10.45 17.24
CA LEU A 218 17.21 -11.00 16.26
C LEU A 218 18.54 -11.35 16.94
N THR A 219 19.17 -12.43 16.50
CA THR A 219 20.50 -12.83 16.95
C THR A 219 21.55 -11.76 16.60
N PRO A 220 22.67 -11.67 17.35
CA PRO A 220 23.72 -10.66 17.09
C PRO A 220 24.31 -10.71 15.68
N ASP A 221 24.31 -11.88 15.03
CA ASP A 221 24.78 -12.07 13.66
C ASP A 221 23.75 -11.64 12.59
N GLY A 222 22.55 -11.21 13.01
CA GLY A 222 21.47 -10.77 12.13
C GLY A 222 20.75 -11.89 11.39
N ARG A 223 21.00 -13.17 11.71
CA ARG A 223 20.56 -14.30 10.85
C ARG A 223 19.28 -15.00 11.28
N ARG A 224 18.92 -14.93 12.56
CA ARG A 224 17.78 -15.66 13.12
C ARG A 224 16.94 -14.78 14.05
N ALA A 225 15.64 -14.73 13.81
CA ALA A 225 14.69 -14.10 14.72
C ALA A 225 14.56 -14.90 16.02
N THR A 226 14.29 -14.20 17.13
CA THR A 226 14.29 -14.78 18.50
C THR A 226 13.01 -14.45 19.25
N PHE A 227 11.87 -14.37 18.55
CA PHE A 227 10.58 -14.03 19.15
C PHE A 227 10.04 -15.10 20.11
N ASP A 228 10.64 -16.30 20.11
CA ASP A 228 10.36 -17.41 21.04
C ASP A 228 11.23 -17.39 22.30
N ASP A 229 12.14 -16.41 22.46
CA ASP A 229 12.93 -16.24 23.67
C ASP A 229 12.01 -15.97 24.89
N PRO A 230 12.22 -16.63 26.03
CA PRO A 230 11.40 -16.44 27.23
C PRO A 230 11.22 -14.98 27.67
N LYS A 231 12.26 -14.14 27.50
CA LYS A 231 12.19 -12.71 27.84
C LYS A 231 11.30 -11.93 26.86
N VAL A 232 11.23 -12.34 25.61
CA VAL A 232 10.29 -11.77 24.63
C VAL A 232 8.87 -12.17 25.00
N VAL A 233 8.65 -13.46 25.31
CA VAL A 233 7.34 -13.99 25.72
C VAL A 233 6.82 -13.26 26.96
N GLU A 234 7.66 -13.05 27.97
CA GLU A 234 7.30 -12.31 29.19
C GLU A 234 6.94 -10.84 28.91
N ALA A 235 7.66 -10.17 28.00
CA ALA A 235 7.33 -8.80 27.60
C ALA A 235 5.96 -8.72 26.90
N VAL A 236 5.69 -9.64 25.97
CA VAL A 236 4.38 -9.71 25.30
C VAL A 236 3.27 -10.07 26.29
N GLU A 237 3.57 -10.91 27.28
CA GLU A 237 2.63 -11.27 28.34
C GLU A 237 2.30 -10.09 29.25
N PHE A 238 3.28 -9.24 29.57
CA PHE A 238 3.02 -7.97 30.26
C PHE A 238 2.07 -7.06 29.45
N LEU A 239 2.28 -6.93 28.14
CA LEU A 239 1.38 -6.17 27.26
C LEU A 239 -0.02 -6.77 27.21
N ARG A 240 -0.12 -8.11 27.16
CA ARG A 240 -1.40 -8.81 27.21
C ARG A 240 -2.14 -8.51 28.51
N ARG A 241 -1.45 -8.52 29.66
CA ARG A 241 -2.04 -8.19 30.96
C ARG A 241 -2.58 -6.76 31.00
N LEU A 242 -1.80 -5.78 30.57
CA LEU A 242 -2.25 -4.37 30.49
C LEU A 242 -3.51 -4.23 29.62
N THR A 243 -3.56 -4.91 28.48
CA THR A 243 -4.63 -4.73 27.52
C THR A 243 -5.88 -5.55 27.82
N ARG A 244 -5.74 -6.80 28.29
CA ARG A 244 -6.85 -7.76 28.41
C ARG A 244 -7.32 -7.97 29.85
N GLU A 245 -6.40 -8.03 30.80
CA GLU A 245 -6.75 -8.25 32.21
C GLU A 245 -7.07 -6.92 32.89
N ASP A 246 -6.14 -5.97 32.78
CA ASP A 246 -6.26 -4.67 33.43
C ASP A 246 -7.18 -3.73 32.65
N ARG A 247 -7.33 -3.95 31.34
CA ARG A 247 -8.15 -3.16 30.42
C ARG A 247 -7.83 -1.65 30.44
N VAL A 248 -6.57 -1.30 30.71
CA VAL A 248 -6.10 0.09 30.79
C VAL A 248 -5.64 0.64 29.45
N ILE A 249 -5.55 -0.23 28.43
CA ILE A 249 -5.16 0.10 27.06
C ILE A 249 -6.39 0.02 26.14
N PRO A 250 -6.63 1.01 25.26
CA PRO A 250 -7.72 0.94 24.30
C PRO A 250 -7.53 -0.21 23.32
N THR A 251 -8.62 -0.90 23.02
CA THR A 251 -8.70 -2.01 22.06
C THR A 251 -9.76 -1.70 21.01
N ASP A 252 -9.68 -2.38 19.86
CA ASP A 252 -10.69 -2.25 18.80
C ASP A 252 -12.08 -2.61 19.31
N VAL A 253 -12.14 -3.57 20.24
CA VAL A 253 -13.37 -4.07 20.87
C VAL A 253 -14.03 -3.01 21.76
N ASN A 254 -13.26 -2.23 22.53
CA ASN A 254 -13.81 -1.33 23.53
C ASN A 254 -14.06 0.10 23.00
N ARG A 255 -13.40 0.55 21.93
CA ARG A 255 -13.59 1.92 21.43
C ARG A 255 -13.65 2.09 19.91
N GLY A 256 -13.70 0.99 19.16
CA GLY A 256 -13.35 1.04 17.74
C GLY A 256 -11.90 1.54 17.57
N ARG A 257 -11.51 1.88 16.34
CA ARG A 257 -10.11 2.27 16.01
C ARG A 257 -9.70 3.67 16.53
N ALA A 258 -10.11 4.08 17.73
CA ALA A 258 -9.63 5.29 18.36
C ALA A 258 -8.15 5.12 18.72
N THR A 259 -7.28 5.98 18.17
CA THR A 259 -5.83 5.89 18.40
C THR A 259 -5.43 6.52 19.72
N GLY A 260 -4.34 6.04 20.34
CA GLY A 260 -3.77 6.67 21.54
C GLY A 260 -3.57 8.17 21.38
N THR A 261 -3.12 8.61 20.19
CA THR A 261 -3.01 10.02 19.82
C THR A 261 -4.34 10.78 19.93
N GLY A 262 -5.40 10.29 19.26
CA GLY A 262 -6.69 10.99 19.27
C GLY A 262 -7.33 11.02 20.65
N LEU A 263 -7.09 10.00 21.47
CA LEU A 263 -7.57 9.99 22.86
C LEU A 263 -6.79 10.96 23.74
N PHE A 264 -5.49 11.12 23.50
CA PHE A 264 -4.67 12.11 24.18
C PHE A 264 -5.13 13.53 23.83
N GLU A 265 -5.32 13.84 22.55
CA GLU A 265 -5.84 15.13 22.08
C GLU A 265 -7.24 15.44 22.63
N ALA A 266 -8.07 14.41 22.83
CA ALA A 266 -9.40 14.52 23.40
C ALA A 266 -9.42 14.63 24.94
N ASN A 267 -8.26 14.70 25.61
CA ASN A 267 -8.14 14.69 27.07
C ASN A 267 -8.73 13.43 27.73
N ARG A 268 -8.67 12.27 27.05
CA ARG A 268 -9.22 10.96 27.48
C ARG A 268 -8.14 9.86 27.58
N MET A 269 -6.87 10.23 27.56
CA MET A 269 -5.72 9.35 27.70
C MET A 269 -4.74 9.96 28.69
N ALA A 270 -4.46 9.25 29.79
CA ALA A 270 -3.56 9.75 30.82
C ALA A 270 -2.09 9.58 30.42
N MET A 271 -1.74 8.44 29.83
CA MET A 271 -0.38 8.16 29.35
C MET A 271 -0.39 7.66 27.90
N HIS A 272 0.38 8.30 27.03
CA HIS A 272 0.60 7.85 25.66
C HIS A 272 2.09 7.55 25.45
N GLY A 273 2.44 6.27 25.55
CA GLY A 273 3.76 5.74 25.27
C GLY A 273 4.08 4.44 26.00
N PRO A 274 5.17 3.74 25.61
CA PRO A 274 6.23 4.19 24.71
C PRO A 274 5.76 4.47 23.28
N THR A 275 6.07 5.67 22.78
CA THR A 275 5.78 6.12 21.41
C THR A 275 6.82 7.15 20.98
N GLY A 276 6.93 7.43 19.67
CA GLY A 276 7.98 8.31 19.16
C GLY A 276 7.77 9.78 19.51
N SER A 277 8.87 10.51 19.69
CA SER A 277 8.86 11.95 19.97
C SER A 277 8.30 12.82 18.84
N PHE A 278 8.01 12.27 17.66
CA PHE A 278 7.46 12.99 16.51
C PHE A 278 6.05 13.55 16.74
N TYR A 279 5.37 13.18 17.83
CA TYR A 279 4.10 13.80 18.23
C TYR A 279 4.25 15.14 18.97
N ILE A 280 5.46 15.54 19.37
CA ILE A 280 5.69 16.81 20.09
C ILE A 280 5.15 18.03 19.33
N PRO A 281 5.44 18.23 18.02
CA PRO A 281 4.89 19.35 17.27
C PRO A 281 3.35 19.35 17.27
N THR A 282 2.75 18.18 17.10
CA THR A 282 1.29 17.99 17.14
C THR A 282 0.71 18.39 18.51
N TYR A 283 1.27 17.90 19.61
CA TYR A 283 0.74 18.20 20.96
C TYR A 283 0.96 19.64 21.42
N ARG A 284 1.89 20.39 20.81
CA ARG A 284 2.01 21.84 21.04
C ARG A 284 0.85 22.65 20.47
N GLU A 285 0.10 22.10 19.52
CA GLU A 285 -1.05 22.77 18.89
C GLU A 285 -2.35 22.61 19.72
N TYR A 286 -2.35 21.79 20.78
CA TYR A 286 -3.54 21.48 21.57
C TYR A 286 -3.45 22.04 23.00
N ASP A 287 -4.10 23.19 23.21
CA ASP A 287 -4.11 23.88 24.51
C ASP A 287 -5.05 23.24 25.56
N ARG A 288 -5.86 22.26 25.15
CA ARG A 288 -6.84 21.58 26.03
C ARG A 288 -6.21 20.61 27.02
N VAL A 289 -4.94 20.25 26.82
CA VAL A 289 -4.22 19.26 27.61
C VAL A 289 -2.92 19.90 28.09
N ASP A 290 -2.74 20.05 29.40
CA ASP A 290 -1.42 20.28 29.99
C ASP A 290 -0.67 18.95 30.02
N TRP A 291 0.38 18.84 29.23
CA TRP A 291 1.15 17.62 29.09
C TRP A 291 2.63 17.86 29.33
N ASP A 292 3.33 16.77 29.63
CA ASP A 292 4.79 16.73 29.62
C ASP A 292 5.24 15.31 29.27
N ILE A 293 6.56 15.07 29.30
CA ILE A 293 7.15 13.79 28.93
C ILE A 293 8.01 13.22 30.07
N ALA A 294 8.14 11.91 30.04
CA ALA A 294 9.05 11.16 30.90
C ALA A 294 9.80 10.11 30.10
N SER A 295 10.89 9.64 30.69
CA SER A 295 11.53 8.41 30.25
C SER A 295 10.54 7.25 30.32
N VAL A 296 10.70 6.29 29.41
CA VAL A 296 9.93 5.04 29.45
C VAL A 296 10.25 4.26 30.74
N PRO A 297 9.27 3.51 31.29
CA PRO A 297 9.46 2.79 32.53
C PRO A 297 10.54 1.69 32.40
N ALA A 298 11.25 1.43 33.48
CA ALA A 298 12.25 0.37 33.56
C ALA A 298 11.57 -1.01 33.63
N GLY A 299 12.04 -1.93 32.79
CA GLY A 299 11.66 -3.33 32.86
C GLY A 299 12.55 -4.11 33.84
N PRO A 300 12.30 -5.42 34.02
CA PRO A 300 13.08 -6.29 34.91
C PRO A 300 14.59 -6.33 34.61
N SER A 301 15.00 -6.15 33.35
CA SER A 301 16.41 -6.10 32.96
C SER A 301 16.98 -4.67 32.92
N GLY A 302 16.22 -3.69 33.39
CA GLY A 302 16.60 -2.28 33.47
C GLY A 302 15.89 -1.38 32.45
N ARG A 303 16.45 -0.18 32.27
CA ARG A 303 15.93 0.81 31.30
C ARG A 303 16.39 0.46 29.91
N GLY A 304 15.46 0.43 28.96
CA GLY A 304 15.74 0.31 27.54
C GLY A 304 14.67 1.04 26.72
N THR A 305 15.04 1.58 25.56
CA THR A 305 14.06 2.18 24.65
C THR A 305 14.60 2.15 23.25
N MET A 306 13.70 2.21 22.28
CA MET A 306 14.13 2.45 20.93
C MET A 306 14.54 3.91 20.72
N VAL A 307 15.64 4.08 20.00
CA VAL A 307 15.94 5.33 19.29
C VAL A 307 16.00 5.03 17.81
N ALA A 308 15.19 5.74 17.02
CA ALA A 308 15.21 5.66 15.56
C ALA A 308 16.00 6.85 15.00
N PRO A 309 17.29 6.68 14.65
CA PRO A 309 18.06 7.75 14.05
C PRO A 309 17.68 7.97 12.59
N LEU A 310 17.80 9.22 12.16
CA LEU A 310 17.54 9.67 10.81
C LEU A 310 18.83 10.26 10.25
N ALA A 311 19.17 9.90 9.02
CA ALA A 311 20.40 10.33 8.38
C ALA A 311 20.15 10.88 6.97
N PHE A 312 21.08 11.70 6.49
CA PHE A 312 21.15 12.10 5.09
C PHE A 312 22.30 11.37 4.42
N GLY A 313 22.01 10.75 3.28
CA GLY A 313 23.00 10.16 2.39
C GLY A 313 23.10 10.94 1.08
N VAL A 314 24.20 10.74 0.37
CA VAL A 314 24.36 11.25 -1.00
C VAL A 314 24.00 10.12 -1.97
N SER A 315 23.12 10.43 -2.92
CA SER A 315 22.76 9.49 -3.98
C SER A 315 23.98 9.12 -4.83
N SER A 316 24.09 7.84 -5.17
CA SER A 316 25.09 7.36 -6.14
C SER A 316 24.89 7.98 -7.53
N GLN A 317 23.65 8.36 -7.87
CA GLN A 317 23.26 8.98 -9.14
C GLN A 317 23.46 10.50 -9.17
N SER A 318 23.85 11.13 -8.06
CA SER A 318 24.10 12.58 -8.03
C SER A 318 25.21 12.96 -9.01
N ARG A 319 24.95 14.01 -9.81
CA ARG A 319 25.95 14.60 -10.72
C ARG A 319 26.94 15.53 -10.01
N HIS A 320 26.63 15.92 -8.77
CA HIS A 320 27.38 16.87 -7.96
C HIS A 320 27.73 16.28 -6.57
N PRO A 321 28.45 15.14 -6.51
CA PRO A 321 28.62 14.40 -5.27
C PRO A 321 29.46 15.15 -4.22
N ARG A 322 30.37 16.04 -4.64
CA ARG A 322 31.20 16.83 -3.72
C ARG A 322 30.37 17.93 -3.05
N GLU A 323 29.56 18.63 -3.83
CA GLU A 323 28.65 19.67 -3.36
C GLU A 323 27.54 19.08 -2.49
N ALA A 324 26.99 17.92 -2.88
CA ALA A 324 26.04 17.16 -2.08
C ALA A 324 26.63 16.74 -0.72
N TRP A 325 27.89 16.29 -0.70
CA TRP A 325 28.60 15.99 0.55
C TRP A 325 28.72 17.23 1.45
N LEU A 326 29.06 18.40 0.91
CA LEU A 326 29.14 19.64 1.71
C LEU A 326 27.81 19.93 2.43
N LEU A 327 26.68 19.72 1.75
CA LEU A 327 25.36 19.89 2.35
C LEU A 327 25.10 18.85 3.45
N VAL A 328 25.33 17.55 3.20
CA VAL A 328 25.16 16.50 4.22
C VAL A 328 26.04 16.75 5.46
N ARG A 329 27.29 17.17 5.24
CA ARG A 329 28.24 17.54 6.29
C ARG A 329 27.75 18.74 7.10
N PHE A 330 27.25 19.78 6.42
CA PHE A 330 26.68 20.96 7.08
C PHE A 330 25.45 20.61 7.93
N LEU A 331 24.50 19.86 7.36
CA LEU A 331 23.27 19.46 8.06
C LEU A 331 23.55 18.65 9.33
N SER A 332 24.64 17.89 9.33
CA SER A 332 25.06 17.03 10.45
C SER A 332 26.08 17.70 11.38
N SER A 333 26.51 18.93 11.08
CA SER A 333 27.46 19.69 11.89
C SER A 333 26.82 20.18 13.19
N SER A 334 27.64 20.68 14.13
CA SER A 334 27.12 21.30 15.37
C SER A 334 26.14 22.44 15.07
N GLU A 335 26.43 23.27 14.07
CA GLU A 335 25.54 24.35 13.64
C GLU A 335 24.23 23.82 13.01
N GLY A 336 24.31 22.86 12.10
CA GLY A 336 23.11 22.26 11.49
C GLY A 336 22.19 21.66 12.56
N GLN A 337 22.77 21.05 13.59
CA GLN A 337 22.07 20.48 14.73
C GLN A 337 21.51 21.56 15.67
N GLN A 338 22.17 22.71 15.81
CA GLN A 338 21.61 23.86 16.54
C GLN A 338 20.39 24.44 15.80
N ILE A 339 20.46 24.58 14.47
CA ILE A 339 19.31 24.97 13.65
C ILE A 339 18.16 23.97 13.82
N LEU A 340 18.47 22.67 13.90
CA LEU A 340 17.47 21.65 14.19
C LEU A 340 16.86 21.81 15.59
N ALA A 341 17.68 22.01 16.61
CA ALA A 341 17.23 22.24 17.99
C ALA A 341 16.29 23.45 18.07
N ASP A 342 16.63 24.55 17.39
CA ASP A 342 15.83 25.77 17.34
C ASP A 342 14.49 25.58 16.63
N SER A 343 14.42 24.67 15.65
CA SER A 343 13.16 24.34 14.97
C SER A 343 12.15 23.68 15.91
N GLY A 344 12.61 23.04 16.98
CA GLY A 344 11.79 22.28 17.92
C GLY A 344 11.12 21.02 17.33
N LEU A 345 11.43 20.64 16.08
CA LEU A 345 10.76 19.55 15.38
C LEU A 345 11.33 18.16 15.72
N PHE A 346 12.65 18.04 15.88
CA PHE A 346 13.33 16.76 16.14
C PHE A 346 14.41 16.88 17.21
N VAL A 347 14.88 15.73 17.71
CA VAL A 347 15.92 15.65 18.73
C VAL A 347 17.30 15.62 18.06
N PRO A 348 18.23 16.53 18.42
CA PRO A 348 19.61 16.49 17.94
C PRO A 348 20.28 15.15 18.29
N CYS A 349 21.09 14.61 17.38
CA CYS A 349 21.85 13.38 17.58
C CYS A 349 23.32 13.60 17.93
N ARG A 350 23.79 14.86 17.96
CA ARG A 350 25.09 15.26 18.49
C ARG A 350 25.03 15.52 19.99
N ARG A 351 25.94 14.94 20.77
CA ARG A 351 26.01 15.07 22.24
C ARG A 351 26.22 16.51 22.67
N ASP A 352 27.11 17.24 21.99
CA ASP A 352 27.41 18.64 22.28
C ASP A 352 26.20 19.57 22.13
N VAL A 353 25.25 19.22 21.25
CA VAL A 353 24.04 20.02 21.02
C VAL A 353 22.87 19.51 21.87
N ALA A 354 22.64 18.20 21.88
CA ALA A 354 21.52 17.57 22.58
C ALA A 354 21.60 17.72 24.11
N LEU A 355 22.80 17.88 24.66
CA LEU A 355 23.05 18.07 26.09
C LEU A 355 23.31 19.54 26.45
N SER A 356 23.18 20.46 25.48
CA SER A 356 23.35 21.89 25.71
C SER A 356 22.14 22.52 26.40
N ASP A 357 22.39 23.59 27.15
CA ASP A 357 21.33 24.43 27.71
C ASP A 357 20.41 24.98 26.62
N ARG A 358 20.95 25.27 25.43
CA ARG A 358 20.17 25.74 24.28
C ARG A 358 19.02 24.79 23.93
N PHE A 359 19.26 23.48 23.97
CA PHE A 359 18.23 22.48 23.72
C PHE A 359 17.44 22.15 24.99
N LEU A 360 18.12 21.81 26.08
CA LEU A 360 17.48 21.29 27.30
C LEU A 360 16.62 22.33 28.02
N LYS A 361 16.99 23.61 27.98
CA LYS A 361 16.28 24.72 28.63
C LYS A 361 15.47 25.57 27.64
N ALA A 362 15.31 25.12 26.39
CA ALA A 362 14.46 25.83 25.42
C ALA A 362 13.04 26.02 25.99
N PRO A 363 12.38 27.17 25.74
CA PRO A 363 11.05 27.44 26.28
C PRO A 363 9.98 26.53 25.65
N GLY A 364 8.83 26.45 26.32
CA GLY A 364 7.67 25.68 25.87
C GLY A 364 7.77 24.16 26.12
N PRO A 365 6.65 23.42 25.95
CA PRO A 365 6.62 21.99 26.21
C PRO A 365 7.40 21.20 25.14
N PRO A 366 7.92 20.00 25.47
CA PRO A 366 7.95 19.42 26.81
C PRO A 366 8.86 20.21 27.76
N ARG A 367 8.53 20.21 29.05
CA ARG A 367 9.32 20.87 30.10
C ARG A 367 10.53 20.00 30.43
N ASN A 368 10.34 18.69 30.54
CA ASN A 368 11.42 17.73 30.78
C ASN A 368 12.11 17.26 29.49
N LYS A 369 12.83 18.16 28.80
CA LYS A 369 13.54 17.81 27.54
C LYS A 369 14.66 16.79 27.72
N TYR A 370 15.20 16.65 28.94
CA TYR A 370 16.22 15.63 29.22
C TYR A 370 15.70 14.21 28.98
N ALA A 371 14.40 13.95 29.17
CA ALA A 371 13.79 12.65 28.87
C ALA A 371 13.99 12.19 27.41
N LEU A 372 14.20 13.12 26.46
CA LEU A 372 14.47 12.83 25.05
C LEU A 372 15.86 12.25 24.82
N VAL A 373 16.82 12.56 25.69
CA VAL A 373 18.23 12.21 25.52
C VAL A 373 18.74 11.26 26.61
N ALA A 374 18.01 11.12 27.72
CA ALA A 374 18.38 10.33 28.89
C ALA A 374 18.74 8.86 28.57
N MET A 375 18.16 8.28 27.52
CA MET A 375 18.40 6.89 27.12
C MET A 375 19.54 6.73 26.10
N MET A 376 19.97 7.83 25.48
CA MET A 376 21.15 7.87 24.62
C MET A 376 22.40 8.28 25.41
N ASP A 377 22.21 8.92 26.56
CA ASP A 377 23.26 9.41 27.44
C ASP A 377 23.98 8.26 28.15
N ASP A 378 25.22 8.01 27.73
CA ASP A 378 26.08 6.95 28.24
C ASP A 378 26.94 7.39 29.44
N ARG A 379 26.86 8.67 29.85
CA ARG A 379 27.65 9.23 30.96
C ARG A 379 27.36 8.58 32.31
N ASP A 380 26.13 8.08 32.50
CA ASP A 380 25.70 7.39 33.72
C ASP A 380 25.99 5.87 33.68
N GLY A 381 26.75 5.37 32.70
CA GLY A 381 27.02 3.94 32.53
C GLY A 381 25.81 3.12 32.05
N ARG A 382 24.69 3.79 31.73
CA ARG A 382 23.49 3.18 31.14
C ARG A 382 23.79 2.78 29.69
N LYS A 383 23.60 1.51 29.35
CA LYS A 383 23.75 1.04 27.96
C LYS A 383 22.52 1.47 27.15
N PRO A 384 22.66 2.07 25.96
CA PRO A 384 21.53 2.27 25.06
C PRO A 384 21.02 0.89 24.59
N TRP A 385 19.87 0.47 25.10
CA TRP A 385 19.23 -0.79 24.71
C TRP A 385 18.23 -0.52 23.58
N GLY A 386 18.66 -0.67 22.34
CA GLY A 386 17.72 -0.59 21.22
C GLY A 386 18.38 -0.14 19.93
N ILE A 387 19.21 -0.99 19.35
CA ILE A 387 19.46 -0.94 17.92
C ILE A 387 18.84 -2.23 17.38
N VAL A 388 17.80 -2.11 16.55
CA VAL A 388 17.48 -3.20 15.62
C VAL A 388 18.77 -3.47 14.87
N PRO A 389 19.35 -4.68 14.88
CA PRO A 389 20.65 -4.90 14.27
C PRO A 389 20.64 -4.29 12.87
N PRO A 390 21.43 -3.24 12.62
CA PRO A 390 21.60 -2.75 11.27
C PRO A 390 22.08 -3.98 10.49
N TRP A 391 21.62 -4.16 9.26
CA TRP A 391 21.98 -5.32 8.44
C TRP A 391 21.24 -6.65 8.75
N SER A 392 20.04 -6.58 9.32
CA SER A 392 19.11 -7.72 9.57
C SER A 392 18.56 -8.45 8.32
N GLY A 393 19.09 -8.17 7.12
CA GLY A 393 18.61 -8.68 5.83
C GLY A 393 17.63 -7.74 5.12
N ASP A 394 17.37 -8.00 3.83
CA ASP A 394 16.57 -7.09 2.99
C ASP A 394 15.08 -7.16 3.32
N ARG A 395 14.65 -8.22 4.02
CA ARG A 395 13.24 -8.52 4.30
C ARG A 395 12.87 -8.34 5.77
N TRP A 396 13.65 -7.59 6.54
CA TRP A 396 13.29 -7.32 7.94
C TRP A 396 11.99 -6.50 8.08
N GLY A 397 11.70 -5.62 7.11
CA GLY A 397 10.39 -4.98 7.00
C GLY A 397 9.24 -5.98 6.89
N ASP A 398 9.42 -7.02 6.06
CA ASP A 398 8.44 -8.11 5.94
C ASP A 398 8.29 -8.89 7.26
N VAL A 399 9.38 -9.11 8.02
CA VAL A 399 9.30 -9.73 9.36
C VAL A 399 8.44 -8.87 10.30
N ASN A 400 8.64 -7.56 10.30
CA ASN A 400 7.85 -6.64 11.12
C ASN A 400 6.37 -6.70 10.73
N GLU A 401 6.03 -6.62 9.45
CA GLU A 401 4.64 -6.51 9.02
C GLU A 401 3.91 -7.86 8.98
N GLU A 402 4.50 -8.88 8.38
CA GLU A 402 3.83 -10.15 8.11
C GLU A 402 3.88 -11.12 9.29
N ALA A 403 4.90 -11.04 10.14
CA ALA A 403 5.04 -11.92 11.30
C ALA A 403 4.62 -11.22 12.60
N LEU A 404 5.22 -10.06 12.92
CA LEU A 404 5.06 -9.43 14.23
C LEU A 404 3.77 -8.61 14.34
N ASN A 405 3.61 -7.57 13.51
CA ASN A 405 2.54 -6.59 13.58
C ASN A 405 1.18 -7.25 13.35
N SER A 406 1.03 -8.01 12.26
CA SER A 406 -0.20 -8.74 11.92
C SER A 406 -0.71 -9.59 13.12
N ARG A 407 0.22 -10.29 13.77
CA ARG A 407 -0.10 -11.24 14.84
C ARG A 407 -0.38 -10.53 16.16
N LEU A 408 0.48 -9.59 16.57
CA LEU A 408 0.34 -8.88 17.84
C LEU A 408 -0.84 -7.91 17.83
N GLN A 409 -1.16 -7.28 16.70
CA GLN A 409 -2.34 -6.41 16.61
C GLN A 409 -3.62 -7.20 16.93
N THR A 410 -3.80 -8.36 16.29
CA THR A 410 -4.95 -9.23 16.54
C THR A 410 -4.96 -9.77 17.97
N PHE A 411 -3.80 -10.20 18.48
CA PHE A 411 -3.70 -10.80 19.81
C PHE A 411 -3.93 -9.79 20.95
N LEU A 412 -3.30 -8.62 20.87
CA LEU A 412 -3.35 -7.60 21.92
C LEU A 412 -4.59 -6.72 21.80
N PHE A 413 -4.95 -6.25 20.61
CA PHE A 413 -5.99 -5.20 20.44
C PHE A 413 -7.27 -5.70 19.76
N GLY A 414 -7.17 -6.70 18.89
CA GLY A 414 -8.30 -7.27 18.14
C GLY A 414 -9.08 -8.32 18.93
N VAL A 415 -9.56 -9.36 18.23
CA VAL A 415 -10.17 -10.55 18.85
C VAL A 415 -9.18 -11.72 18.72
N PRO A 416 -8.57 -12.21 19.81
CA PRO A 416 -7.60 -13.30 19.77
C PRO A 416 -8.30 -14.65 19.50
N LYS A 417 -7.53 -15.67 19.11
CA LYS A 417 -8.08 -17.03 18.98
C LYS A 417 -8.46 -17.56 20.36
N ALA A 418 -9.59 -18.26 20.45
CA ALA A 418 -10.08 -18.79 21.72
C ALA A 418 -9.05 -19.74 22.35
N GLY A 419 -8.67 -19.48 23.61
CA GLY A 419 -7.73 -20.30 24.37
C GLY A 419 -6.24 -20.14 23.99
N GLU A 420 -5.91 -19.25 23.05
CA GLU A 420 -4.55 -19.07 22.57
C GLU A 420 -3.65 -18.40 23.60
N THR A 421 -2.48 -18.97 23.83
CA THR A 421 -1.49 -18.50 24.80
C THR A 421 -0.47 -17.56 24.17
N THR A 422 0.14 -16.69 24.99
CA THR A 422 1.21 -15.78 24.54
C THR A 422 2.41 -16.54 23.96
N LEU A 423 2.74 -17.71 24.51
CA LEU A 423 3.83 -18.54 24.00
C LEU A 423 3.54 -19.07 22.58
N GLU A 424 2.32 -19.51 22.31
CA GLU A 424 1.92 -19.97 20.97
C GLU A 424 1.99 -18.83 19.95
N VAL A 425 1.56 -17.63 20.33
CA VAL A 425 1.66 -16.42 19.51
C VAL A 425 3.13 -16.11 19.19
N CYS A 426 3.98 -16.02 20.20
CA CYS A 426 5.41 -15.76 20.04
C CYS A 426 6.11 -16.81 19.17
N ARG A 427 5.77 -18.11 19.34
CA ARG A 427 6.30 -19.19 18.47
C ARG A 427 5.83 -19.07 17.03
N ALA A 428 4.57 -18.67 16.80
CA ALA A 428 4.05 -18.44 15.46
C ALA A 428 4.78 -17.27 14.77
N ILE A 429 4.97 -16.16 15.48
CA ILE A 429 5.76 -15.01 15.03
C ILE A 429 7.19 -15.47 14.70
N ASN A 430 7.83 -16.20 15.60
CA ASN A 430 9.20 -16.65 15.43
C ASN A 430 9.38 -17.56 14.21
N ARG A 431 8.45 -18.51 14.00
CA ARG A 431 8.47 -19.39 12.84
C ARG A 431 8.35 -18.59 11.55
N ARG A 432 7.34 -17.72 11.43
CA ARG A 432 7.12 -16.92 10.23
C ARG A 432 8.29 -15.96 9.96
N ALA A 433 8.82 -15.32 10.99
CA ALA A 433 9.98 -14.44 10.88
C ALA A 433 11.20 -15.18 10.32
N ASN A 434 11.49 -16.38 10.83
CA ASN A 434 12.63 -17.18 10.36
C ASN A 434 12.41 -17.76 8.96
N GLU A 435 11.18 -18.08 8.57
CA GLU A 435 10.83 -18.45 7.18
C GLU A 435 11.15 -17.29 6.22
N ILE A 436 10.72 -16.06 6.54
CA ILE A 436 11.01 -14.87 5.72
C ILE A 436 12.52 -14.65 5.57
N LEU A 437 13.29 -14.79 6.65
CA LEU A 437 14.74 -14.66 6.64
C LEU A 437 15.43 -15.76 5.82
N GLU A 438 14.91 -17.00 5.88
CA GLU A 438 15.40 -18.11 5.05
C GLU A 438 15.08 -17.86 3.58
N GLU A 439 13.86 -17.41 3.27
CA GLU A 439 13.44 -17.02 1.92
C GLU A 439 14.33 -15.90 1.36
N ASP A 440 14.70 -14.88 2.15
CA ASP A 440 15.64 -13.82 1.75
C ASP A 440 17.03 -14.40 1.43
N ARG A 441 17.52 -15.35 2.24
CA ARG A 441 18.80 -16.01 2.00
C ARG A 441 18.77 -16.84 0.72
N GLN A 442 17.70 -17.61 0.50
CA GLN A 442 17.50 -18.38 -0.73
C GLN A 442 17.30 -17.48 -1.95
N ALA A 443 16.69 -16.32 -1.80
CA ALA A 443 16.50 -15.35 -2.87
C ALA A 443 17.82 -14.82 -3.46
N ARG A 444 18.93 -14.99 -2.75
CA ARG A 444 20.27 -14.62 -3.19
C ARG A 444 20.93 -15.68 -4.08
N THR A 445 20.27 -16.82 -4.28
CA THR A 445 20.72 -17.91 -5.17
C THR A 445 20.06 -17.78 -6.55
N GLY A 446 20.78 -18.15 -7.62
CA GLY A 446 20.31 -18.08 -9.01
C GLY A 446 21.35 -17.50 -9.98
N THR A 447 21.10 -17.63 -11.28
CA THR A 447 22.00 -17.15 -12.32
C THR A 447 21.77 -15.66 -12.59
N PRO A 448 22.82 -14.83 -12.70
CA PRO A 448 22.66 -13.43 -13.12
C PRO A 448 21.92 -13.34 -14.46
N VAL A 449 20.94 -12.44 -14.55
CA VAL A 449 20.24 -12.18 -15.81
C VAL A 449 21.18 -11.46 -16.77
N ASN A 450 21.37 -12.02 -17.97
CA ASN A 450 22.07 -11.35 -19.05
C ASN A 450 21.10 -10.44 -19.82
N TRP A 451 21.03 -9.16 -19.43
CA TRP A 451 20.12 -8.19 -20.02
C TRP A 451 20.37 -7.92 -21.51
N SER A 452 21.63 -7.97 -21.98
CA SER A 452 21.90 -7.78 -23.40
C SER A 452 21.33 -8.92 -24.24
N ALA A 453 21.40 -10.16 -23.74
CA ALA A 453 20.75 -11.30 -24.37
C ALA A 453 19.22 -11.18 -24.35
N VAL A 454 18.63 -10.72 -23.25
CA VAL A 454 17.18 -10.50 -23.13
C VAL A 454 16.70 -9.44 -24.12
N PHE A 455 17.34 -8.28 -24.18
CA PHE A 455 16.98 -7.22 -25.12
C PHE A 455 17.25 -7.61 -26.57
N ALA A 456 18.32 -8.36 -26.85
CA ALA A 456 18.57 -8.92 -28.18
C ALA A 456 17.48 -9.92 -28.59
N ALA A 457 17.02 -10.78 -27.68
CA ALA A 457 15.92 -11.69 -27.94
C ALA A 457 14.59 -10.95 -28.20
N LEU A 458 14.26 -9.95 -27.38
CA LEU A 458 13.08 -9.10 -27.58
C LEU A 458 13.15 -8.34 -28.92
N GLY A 459 14.31 -7.76 -29.25
CA GLY A 459 14.57 -7.12 -30.53
C GLY A 459 14.48 -8.10 -31.71
N GLY A 460 14.96 -9.33 -31.54
CA GLY A 460 14.84 -10.40 -32.52
C GLY A 460 13.39 -10.82 -32.76
N ILE A 461 12.59 -11.01 -31.71
CA ILE A 461 11.15 -11.29 -31.82
C ILE A 461 10.44 -10.14 -32.54
N LEU A 462 10.73 -8.89 -32.17
CA LEU A 462 10.17 -7.73 -32.84
C LEU A 462 10.56 -7.69 -34.33
N ALA A 463 11.82 -7.97 -34.66
CA ALA A 463 12.30 -8.03 -36.04
C ALA A 463 11.61 -9.16 -36.84
N VAL A 464 11.36 -10.32 -36.23
CA VAL A 464 10.59 -11.41 -36.83
C VAL A 464 9.13 -11.01 -37.05
N LEU A 465 8.49 -10.35 -36.09
CA LEU A 465 7.11 -9.87 -36.23
C LEU A 465 6.99 -8.80 -37.33
N VAL A 466 7.93 -7.84 -37.37
CA VAL A 466 8.02 -6.83 -38.43
C VAL A 466 8.34 -7.47 -39.78
N GLY A 467 9.22 -8.46 -39.81
CA GLY A 467 9.58 -9.21 -41.01
C GLY A 467 8.41 -10.07 -41.53
N ALA A 468 7.67 -10.74 -40.64
CA ALA A 468 6.46 -11.49 -40.96
C ALA A 468 5.34 -10.56 -41.45
N TRP A 469 5.21 -9.38 -40.84
CA TRP A 469 4.31 -8.32 -41.30
C TRP A 469 4.69 -7.85 -42.71
N ALA A 470 5.96 -7.51 -42.95
CA ALA A 470 6.47 -7.11 -44.27
C ALA A 470 6.30 -8.23 -45.31
N ALA A 471 6.61 -9.47 -44.95
CA ALA A 471 6.43 -10.64 -45.82
C ALA A 471 4.96 -10.93 -46.11
N SER A 472 4.05 -10.71 -45.16
CA SER A 472 2.60 -10.82 -45.36
C SER A 472 2.09 -9.73 -46.31
N ALA A 473 2.62 -8.49 -46.20
CA ALA A 473 2.35 -7.41 -47.14
C ALA A 473 2.88 -7.74 -48.55
N VAL A 474 4.01 -8.45 -48.66
CA VAL A 474 4.58 -8.93 -49.92
C VAL A 474 3.82 -10.15 -50.48
N ARG A 475 3.32 -11.09 -49.66
CA ARG A 475 2.51 -12.23 -50.15
C ARG A 475 1.15 -11.80 -50.71
N VAL A 476 0.62 -10.66 -50.27
CA VAL A 476 -0.57 -10.04 -50.87
C VAL A 476 -0.26 -9.35 -52.21
N ALA A 477 1.00 -9.33 -52.67
CA ALA A 477 1.42 -8.77 -53.96
C ALA A 477 0.88 -9.50 -55.21
N ARG A 478 0.08 -10.56 -55.06
CA ARG A 478 -0.75 -11.12 -56.15
C ARG A 478 -2.06 -10.36 -56.41
N ARG A 479 -2.37 -9.29 -55.65
CA ARG A 479 -3.56 -8.43 -55.85
C ARG A 479 -3.27 -7.16 -56.68
N SER A 480 -4.32 -6.58 -57.26
CA SER A 480 -4.26 -5.40 -58.13
C SER A 480 -3.53 -4.21 -57.47
N ARG A 481 -2.93 -3.34 -58.30
CA ARG A 481 -2.16 -2.15 -57.83
C ARG A 481 -2.95 -1.27 -56.86
N ARG A 482 -4.27 -1.17 -57.06
CA ARG A 482 -5.21 -0.39 -56.23
C ARG A 482 -5.43 -1.02 -54.85
N SER A 483 -5.64 -2.33 -54.81
CA SER A 483 -5.81 -3.07 -53.54
C SER A 483 -4.55 -3.01 -52.66
N ARG A 484 -3.36 -2.96 -53.27
CA ARG A 484 -2.08 -2.77 -52.56
C ARG A 484 -1.96 -1.39 -51.93
N ALA A 485 -2.34 -0.33 -52.67
CA ALA A 485 -2.33 1.03 -52.13
C ALA A 485 -3.33 1.17 -50.97
N GLU A 486 -4.55 0.65 -51.12
CA GLU A 486 -5.59 0.73 -50.09
C GLU A 486 -5.20 0.00 -48.79
N GLN A 487 -4.58 -1.19 -48.87
CA GLN A 487 -4.06 -1.88 -47.68
C GLN A 487 -2.85 -1.20 -47.05
N ALA A 488 -1.93 -0.67 -47.85
CA ALA A 488 -0.78 0.07 -47.33
C ALA A 488 -1.24 1.32 -46.57
N TRP A 489 -2.22 2.06 -47.10
CA TRP A 489 -2.84 3.18 -46.41
C TRP A 489 -3.61 2.76 -45.16
N GLY A 490 -4.34 1.64 -45.18
CA GLY A 490 -5.02 1.10 -44.00
C GLY A 490 -4.05 0.71 -42.88
N LEU A 491 -2.94 0.04 -43.23
CA LEU A 491 -1.90 -0.31 -42.27
C LEU A 491 -1.15 0.92 -41.74
N LEU A 492 -0.88 1.91 -42.59
CA LEU A 492 -0.23 3.16 -42.20
C LEU A 492 -1.13 4.03 -41.32
N ALA A 493 -2.46 3.95 -41.50
CA ALA A 493 -3.44 4.60 -40.63
C ALA A 493 -3.55 3.93 -39.25
N ILE A 494 -3.40 2.60 -39.19
CA ILE A 494 -3.45 1.83 -37.93
C ILE A 494 -2.08 1.80 -37.22
N SER A 495 -0.97 2.01 -37.94
CA SER A 495 0.38 1.85 -37.40
C SER A 495 0.69 2.73 -36.17
N PRO A 496 0.17 3.97 -36.00
CA PRO A 496 0.40 4.72 -34.76
C PRO A 496 -0.26 4.04 -33.54
N TRP A 497 -1.48 3.51 -33.71
CA TRP A 497 -2.15 2.76 -32.65
C TRP A 497 -1.44 1.43 -32.37
N LEU A 498 -1.03 0.70 -33.42
CA LEU A 498 -0.34 -0.58 -33.26
C LEU A 498 1.03 -0.40 -32.60
N ALA A 499 1.79 0.62 -32.99
CA ALA A 499 3.05 0.96 -32.35
C ALA A 499 2.83 1.34 -30.87
N GLY A 500 1.83 2.18 -30.59
CA GLY A 500 1.46 2.53 -29.21
C GLY A 500 1.08 1.30 -28.39
N PHE A 501 0.25 0.41 -28.93
CA PHE A 501 -0.15 -0.83 -28.28
C PHE A 501 1.05 -1.77 -28.03
N LEU A 502 1.93 -1.95 -29.01
CA LEU A 502 3.10 -2.83 -28.85
C LEU A 502 4.11 -2.28 -27.84
N VAL A 503 4.40 -0.97 -27.88
CA VAL A 503 5.42 -0.36 -27.01
C VAL A 503 4.91 -0.10 -25.60
N PHE A 504 3.66 0.35 -25.45
CA PHE A 504 3.13 0.80 -24.15
C PHE A 504 2.13 -0.17 -23.51
N SER A 505 1.65 -1.19 -24.22
CA SER A 505 0.72 -2.20 -23.66
C SER A 505 1.30 -3.61 -23.69
N LEU A 506 1.52 -4.19 -24.87
CA LEU A 506 1.96 -5.58 -25.00
C LEU A 506 3.41 -5.78 -24.55
N GLY A 507 4.31 -4.84 -24.88
CA GLY A 507 5.72 -4.89 -24.49
C GLY A 507 5.92 -4.97 -22.98
N PRO A 508 5.41 -4.00 -22.19
CA PRO A 508 5.50 -4.04 -20.72
C PRO A 508 4.82 -5.28 -20.11
N LEU A 509 3.72 -5.76 -20.71
CA LEU A 509 3.05 -6.99 -20.29
C LEU A 509 3.98 -8.20 -20.45
N LEU A 510 4.57 -8.40 -21.64
CA LEU A 510 5.52 -9.50 -21.90
C LEU A 510 6.79 -9.36 -21.06
N PHE A 511 7.25 -8.14 -20.82
CA PHE A 511 8.38 -7.87 -19.94
C PHE A 511 8.07 -8.26 -18.49
N SER A 512 6.86 -7.96 -17.99
CA SER A 512 6.40 -8.43 -16.68
C SER A 512 6.34 -9.95 -16.60
N LEU A 513 5.97 -10.65 -17.68
CA LEU A 513 6.06 -12.12 -17.73
C LEU A 513 7.50 -12.60 -17.56
N PHE A 514 8.46 -11.97 -18.22
CA PHE A 514 9.87 -12.30 -18.01
C PHE A 514 10.30 -11.99 -16.57
N LEU A 515 9.93 -10.83 -16.02
CA LEU A 515 10.23 -10.48 -14.63
C LEU A 515 9.65 -11.51 -13.65
N SER A 516 8.48 -12.09 -13.94
CA SER A 516 7.89 -13.17 -13.13
C SER A 516 8.75 -14.43 -13.01
N LEU A 517 9.73 -14.60 -13.89
CA LEU A 517 10.71 -15.71 -13.88
C LEU A 517 12.04 -15.29 -13.24
N THR A 518 12.12 -14.08 -12.72
CA THR A 518 13.31 -13.50 -12.11
C THR A 518 13.04 -13.13 -10.66
N ARG A 519 14.07 -13.23 -9.81
CA ARG A 519 14.14 -12.51 -8.54
C ARG A 519 14.78 -11.16 -8.84
N SER A 520 13.93 -10.17 -9.06
CA SER A 520 14.31 -8.78 -9.32
C SER A 520 13.69 -7.87 -8.26
N SER A 521 14.41 -6.78 -7.98
CA SER A 521 13.93 -5.70 -7.12
C SER A 521 13.82 -4.40 -7.92
N SER A 522 12.84 -3.57 -7.61
CA SER A 522 12.62 -2.28 -8.28
C SER A 522 13.70 -1.25 -7.99
N LEU A 523 14.34 -1.33 -6.82
CA LEU A 523 15.34 -0.36 -6.37
C LEU A 523 16.77 -0.82 -6.65
N ALA A 524 16.98 -2.14 -6.73
CA ALA A 524 18.28 -2.69 -7.07
C ALA A 524 18.57 -2.49 -8.58
N PRO A 525 19.85 -2.34 -8.97
CA PRO A 525 20.22 -2.28 -10.36
C PRO A 525 19.77 -3.55 -11.08
N ALA A 526 19.36 -3.40 -12.34
CA ALA A 526 18.90 -4.54 -13.14
C ALA A 526 19.94 -5.69 -13.15
N SER A 527 21.25 -5.39 -13.11
CA SER A 527 22.34 -6.37 -13.04
C SER A 527 22.28 -7.32 -11.83
N MET A 528 21.59 -6.94 -10.74
CA MET A 528 21.39 -7.79 -9.57
C MET A 528 20.24 -8.78 -9.73
N ALA A 529 19.42 -8.65 -10.78
CA ALA A 529 18.34 -9.59 -11.06
C ALA A 529 18.88 -11.00 -11.31
N ARG A 530 18.24 -11.98 -10.68
CA ARG A 530 18.59 -13.41 -10.82
C ARG A 530 17.48 -14.17 -11.51
N PHE A 531 17.82 -14.97 -12.52
CA PHE A 531 16.85 -15.86 -13.16
C PHE A 531 16.62 -17.08 -12.27
N VAL A 532 15.34 -17.38 -12.00
CA VAL A 532 14.91 -18.47 -11.10
C VAL A 532 13.87 -19.39 -11.74
N GLY A 533 13.57 -19.19 -13.02
CA GLY A 533 12.59 -20.00 -13.75
C GLY A 533 11.21 -19.97 -13.07
N LEU A 534 10.67 -21.15 -12.75
CA LEU A 534 9.31 -21.30 -12.20
C LEU A 534 9.27 -21.36 -10.67
N ASP A 535 10.35 -21.00 -9.97
CA ASP A 535 10.42 -21.16 -8.52
C ASP A 535 9.36 -20.35 -7.76
N HIS A 536 9.04 -19.13 -8.22
CA HIS A 536 7.94 -18.34 -7.66
C HIS A 536 6.59 -19.07 -7.77
N TYR A 537 6.31 -19.66 -8.92
CA TYR A 537 5.09 -20.42 -9.15
C TYR A 537 5.05 -21.70 -8.32
N ARG A 538 6.17 -22.43 -8.20
CA ARG A 538 6.27 -23.61 -7.32
C ARG A 538 6.03 -23.24 -5.86
N TRP A 539 6.59 -22.13 -5.41
CA TRP A 539 6.41 -21.61 -4.06
C TRP A 539 4.93 -21.31 -3.75
N LEU A 540 4.27 -20.60 -4.67
CA LEU A 540 2.86 -20.22 -4.58
C LEU A 540 1.93 -21.45 -4.65
N LEU A 541 2.13 -22.32 -5.63
CA LEU A 541 1.29 -23.50 -5.85
C LEU A 541 1.51 -24.61 -4.82
N ALA A 542 2.67 -24.67 -4.18
CA ALA A 542 2.93 -25.58 -3.05
C ALA A 542 2.29 -25.11 -1.74
N GLY A 543 1.62 -23.96 -1.73
CA GLY A 543 0.95 -23.43 -0.54
C GLY A 543 1.90 -23.00 0.58
N ARG A 544 3.14 -22.65 0.24
CA ARG A 544 4.16 -22.20 1.22
C ARG A 544 3.98 -20.74 1.64
N ASP A 545 3.19 -19.98 0.88
CA ASP A 545 2.83 -18.61 1.20
C ASP A 545 1.43 -18.56 1.81
N GLU A 546 1.36 -18.48 3.14
CA GLU A 546 0.10 -18.41 3.89
C GLU A 546 -0.71 -17.15 3.52
N LEU A 547 -0.05 -16.01 3.31
CA LEU A 547 -0.72 -14.75 2.99
C LEU A 547 -1.27 -14.76 1.57
N PHE A 548 -0.59 -15.42 0.62
CA PHE A 548 -1.15 -15.70 -0.70
C PHE A 548 -2.47 -16.48 -0.59
N LEU A 549 -2.51 -17.55 0.22
CA LEU A 549 -3.73 -18.34 0.39
C LEU A 549 -4.83 -17.56 1.09
N LYS A 550 -4.51 -16.81 2.15
CA LYS A 550 -5.46 -15.92 2.82
C LYS A 550 -6.03 -14.89 1.84
N SER A 551 -5.18 -14.30 1.00
CA SER A 551 -5.61 -13.28 0.07
C SER A 551 -6.47 -13.80 -1.07
N LEU A 552 -6.14 -14.99 -1.59
CA LEU A 552 -6.98 -15.70 -2.55
C LEU A 552 -8.33 -16.06 -1.95
N ALA A 553 -8.36 -16.51 -0.69
CA ALA A 553 -9.60 -16.85 0.02
C ALA A 553 -10.47 -15.62 0.31
N ALA A 554 -9.87 -14.49 0.72
CA ALA A 554 -10.58 -13.24 0.95
C ALA A 554 -11.21 -12.71 -0.35
N THR A 555 -10.44 -12.65 -1.44
CA THR A 555 -10.94 -12.27 -2.76
C THR A 555 -12.01 -13.24 -3.26
N GLY A 556 -11.82 -14.55 -3.11
CA GLY A 556 -12.80 -15.57 -3.51
C GLY A 556 -14.13 -15.42 -2.78
N LYS A 557 -14.11 -15.29 -1.45
CA LYS A 557 -15.32 -15.05 -0.63
C LYS A 557 -16.03 -13.77 -1.06
N TYR A 558 -15.27 -12.71 -1.31
CA TYR A 558 -15.82 -11.45 -1.80
C TYR A 558 -16.45 -11.60 -3.19
N VAL A 559 -15.81 -12.28 -4.15
CA VAL A 559 -16.37 -12.48 -5.49
C VAL A 559 -17.68 -13.27 -5.42
N VAL A 560 -17.71 -14.37 -4.66
CA VAL A 560 -18.89 -15.23 -4.50
C VAL A 560 -20.06 -14.48 -3.88
N LEU A 561 -19.80 -13.55 -2.96
CA LEU A 561 -20.85 -12.78 -2.29
C LEU A 561 -21.24 -11.52 -3.09
N SER A 562 -20.27 -10.75 -3.56
CA SER A 562 -20.48 -9.46 -4.21
C SER A 562 -21.15 -9.59 -5.57
N VAL A 563 -20.68 -10.50 -6.44
CA VAL A 563 -21.13 -10.54 -7.84
C VAL A 563 -22.62 -10.86 -7.93
N PRO A 564 -23.16 -11.93 -7.29
CA PRO A 564 -24.59 -12.21 -7.36
C PRO A 564 -25.43 -11.08 -6.76
N LEU A 565 -24.96 -10.47 -5.67
CA LEU A 565 -25.67 -9.39 -5.00
C LEU A 565 -25.74 -8.12 -5.86
N HIS A 566 -24.67 -7.77 -6.57
CA HIS A 566 -24.67 -6.64 -7.51
C HIS A 566 -25.57 -6.89 -8.72
N LEU A 567 -25.56 -8.11 -9.27
CA LEU A 567 -26.44 -8.47 -10.39
C LEU A 567 -27.91 -8.40 -9.97
N ALA A 568 -28.25 -8.98 -8.81
CA ALA A 568 -29.61 -8.99 -8.29
C ALA A 568 -30.09 -7.58 -7.93
N ALA A 569 -29.29 -6.80 -7.19
CA ALA A 569 -29.65 -5.44 -6.80
C ALA A 569 -29.74 -4.51 -8.02
N GLY A 570 -28.80 -4.62 -8.97
CA GLY A 570 -28.82 -3.84 -10.20
C GLY A 570 -30.05 -4.14 -11.06
N LEU A 571 -30.41 -5.42 -11.20
CA LEU A 571 -31.62 -5.84 -11.93
C LEU A 571 -32.89 -5.36 -11.21
N ALA A 572 -32.98 -5.53 -9.89
CA ALA A 572 -34.12 -5.09 -9.11
C ALA A 572 -34.36 -3.58 -9.23
N LEU A 573 -33.30 -2.78 -9.10
CA LEU A 573 -33.37 -1.33 -9.31
C LEU A 573 -33.73 -0.99 -10.75
N ALA A 574 -33.19 -1.70 -11.75
CA ALA A 574 -33.52 -1.45 -13.15
C ALA A 574 -34.99 -1.74 -13.46
N LEU A 575 -35.56 -2.81 -12.92
CA LEU A 575 -36.99 -3.13 -13.03
C LEU A 575 -37.86 -2.05 -12.39
N LEU A 576 -37.50 -1.58 -11.19
CA LEU A 576 -38.18 -0.49 -10.51
C LEU A 576 -38.13 0.81 -11.33
N MET A 577 -36.97 1.09 -11.94
CA MET A 577 -36.73 2.29 -12.76
C MET A 577 -37.25 2.18 -14.21
N ASN A 578 -37.76 1.01 -14.61
CA ASN A 578 -38.41 0.80 -15.91
C ASN A 578 -39.92 1.09 -15.84
N ALA A 579 -40.49 1.26 -14.65
CA ALA A 579 -41.88 1.66 -14.48
C ALA A 579 -42.14 3.08 -15.02
N ARG A 580 -43.30 3.34 -15.63
CA ARG A 580 -43.66 4.68 -16.13
C ARG A 580 -44.14 5.61 -15.01
N LEU A 581 -43.24 6.00 -14.10
CA LEU A 581 -43.53 6.91 -12.98
C LEU A 581 -43.14 8.37 -13.31
N ARG A 582 -43.94 9.34 -12.85
CA ARG A 582 -43.60 10.77 -12.91
C ARG A 582 -42.41 11.04 -11.97
N GLY A 583 -41.36 11.69 -12.47
CA GLY A 583 -40.14 12.01 -11.69
C GLY A 583 -39.01 10.97 -11.77
N ILE A 584 -39.13 9.93 -12.61
CA ILE A 584 -38.17 8.83 -12.66
C ILE A 584 -36.74 9.23 -13.04
N ASN A 585 -36.58 10.33 -13.79
CA ASN A 585 -35.26 10.86 -14.13
C ASN A 585 -34.50 11.34 -12.89
N LEU A 586 -35.18 11.91 -11.90
CA LEU A 586 -34.55 12.30 -10.63
C LEU A 586 -34.07 11.07 -9.86
N PHE A 587 -34.90 10.02 -9.77
CA PHE A 587 -34.51 8.77 -9.13
C PHE A 587 -33.30 8.10 -9.82
N ARG A 588 -33.29 8.05 -11.16
CA ARG A 588 -32.14 7.53 -11.93
C ARG A 588 -30.86 8.30 -11.61
N THR A 589 -30.93 9.63 -11.52
CA THR A 589 -29.78 10.47 -11.13
C THR A 589 -29.32 10.17 -9.71
N ILE A 590 -30.23 10.08 -8.72
CA ILE A 590 -29.88 9.80 -7.32
C ILE A 590 -29.18 8.45 -7.18
N TYR A 591 -29.69 7.39 -7.80
CA TYR A 591 -29.09 6.05 -7.71
C TYR A 591 -27.82 5.88 -8.56
N TYR A 592 -27.65 6.70 -9.61
CA TYR A 592 -26.42 6.69 -10.42
C TYR A 592 -25.31 7.55 -9.81
N LEU A 593 -25.64 8.60 -9.06
CA LEU A 593 -24.69 9.55 -8.47
C LEU A 593 -23.56 8.85 -7.66
N PRO A 594 -23.84 7.88 -6.79
CA PRO A 594 -22.81 7.08 -6.12
C PRO A 594 -21.76 6.45 -7.03
N ALA A 595 -22.16 5.96 -8.21
CA ALA A 595 -21.26 5.26 -9.13
C ALA A 595 -20.27 6.20 -9.83
N VAL A 596 -20.53 7.50 -9.82
CA VAL A 596 -19.65 8.54 -10.38
C VAL A 596 -18.72 9.12 -9.32
N MET A 597 -18.98 8.86 -8.04
CA MET A 597 -18.13 9.36 -6.96
C MET A 597 -16.72 8.72 -7.01
N PRO A 598 -15.66 9.48 -6.71
CA PRO A 598 -14.32 8.91 -6.56
C PRO A 598 -14.33 7.77 -5.54
N ALA A 599 -13.74 6.62 -5.90
CA ALA A 599 -13.72 5.44 -5.04
C ALA A 599 -13.04 5.71 -3.68
N VAL A 600 -12.00 6.54 -3.66
CA VAL A 600 -11.31 6.96 -2.42
C VAL A 600 -12.24 7.79 -1.53
N ALA A 601 -12.96 8.76 -2.10
CA ALA A 601 -13.91 9.58 -1.33
C ALA A 601 -15.02 8.72 -0.73
N SER A 602 -15.54 7.76 -1.50
CA SER A 602 -16.51 6.78 -1.01
C SER A 602 -15.93 5.96 0.14
N ALA A 603 -14.71 5.42 0.00
CA ALA A 603 -14.06 4.65 1.07
C ALA A 603 -13.87 5.45 2.37
N VAL A 604 -13.49 6.74 2.26
CA VAL A 604 -13.35 7.63 3.42
C VAL A 604 -14.70 7.92 4.08
N LEU A 605 -15.77 8.09 3.30
CA LEU A 605 -17.12 8.22 3.86
C LEU A 605 -17.51 6.95 4.62
N PHE A 606 -17.27 5.78 4.05
CA PHE A 606 -17.61 4.51 4.69
C PHE A 606 -16.74 4.20 5.94
N LEU A 607 -15.55 4.79 6.07
CA LEU A 607 -14.80 4.76 7.34
C LEU A 607 -15.56 5.39 8.51
N TRP A 608 -16.48 6.33 8.27
CA TRP A 608 -17.36 6.89 9.30
C TRP A 608 -18.61 6.04 9.49
N VAL A 609 -19.19 5.53 8.41
CA VAL A 609 -20.40 4.69 8.43
C VAL A 609 -20.17 3.39 9.19
N PHE A 610 -19.01 2.74 8.98
CA PHE A 610 -18.64 1.46 9.56
C PHE A 610 -17.96 1.54 10.93
N ARG A 611 -17.85 2.73 11.53
CA ARG A 611 -17.38 2.82 12.92
C ARG A 611 -18.38 2.12 13.83
N GLN A 612 -17.91 1.70 15.01
CA GLN A 612 -18.78 1.11 16.01
C GLN A 612 -19.93 2.04 16.42
N GLN A 613 -19.65 3.33 16.55
CA GLN A 613 -20.64 4.41 16.75
C GLN A 613 -21.07 5.08 15.43
N GLY A 614 -20.93 4.36 14.31
CA GLY A 614 -21.23 4.84 12.98
C GLY A 614 -22.73 4.80 12.67
N VAL A 615 -23.11 5.49 11.59
CA VAL A 615 -24.51 5.61 11.15
C VAL A 615 -25.16 4.24 10.94
N LEU A 616 -24.42 3.26 10.39
CA LEU A 616 -24.98 1.93 10.12
C LEU A 616 -25.36 1.20 11.40
N ASN A 617 -24.47 1.22 12.39
CA ASN A 617 -24.72 0.61 13.70
C ASN A 617 -25.82 1.35 14.48
N TYR A 618 -25.87 2.68 14.38
CA TYR A 618 -26.96 3.47 14.95
C TYR A 618 -28.34 3.08 14.40
N LEU A 619 -28.43 2.87 13.08
CA LEU A 619 -29.66 2.41 12.43
C LEU A 619 -30.01 0.96 12.79
N LEU A 620 -29.04 0.04 12.77
CA LEU A 620 -29.25 -1.38 13.11
C LEU A 620 -29.59 -1.58 14.58
N GLY A 621 -29.06 -0.73 15.47
CA GLY A 621 -29.36 -0.73 16.89
C GLY A 621 -30.75 -0.21 17.23
N GLY A 622 -31.61 0.10 16.25
CA GLY A 622 -32.96 0.61 16.48
C GLY A 622 -32.99 1.95 17.19
N PHE A 623 -32.13 2.89 16.78
CA PHE A 623 -31.95 4.19 17.45
C PHE A 623 -31.45 4.07 18.91
N GLY A 624 -30.63 3.05 19.20
CA GLY A 624 -29.99 2.87 20.51
C GLY A 624 -30.67 1.85 21.42
N ALA A 625 -31.66 1.09 20.93
CA ALA A 625 -32.32 0.02 21.69
C ALA A 625 -31.41 -1.20 21.96
N ILE A 626 -30.37 -1.41 21.14
CA ILE A 626 -29.37 -2.47 21.34
C ILE A 626 -28.03 -1.81 21.74
N PRO A 627 -27.34 -2.29 22.79
CA PRO A 627 -26.03 -1.76 23.18
C PRO A 627 -24.97 -1.90 22.06
N PRO A 628 -24.07 -0.92 21.89
CA PRO A 628 -22.98 -0.97 20.90
C PRO A 628 -22.11 -2.24 20.98
N THR A 629 -21.95 -2.81 22.18
CA THR A 629 -21.15 -4.02 22.43
C THR A 629 -21.71 -5.28 21.78
N ARG A 630 -22.99 -5.29 21.37
CA ARG A 630 -23.61 -6.41 20.63
C ARG A 630 -23.73 -6.15 19.13
N MET A 631 -23.24 -5.00 18.65
CA MET A 631 -23.34 -4.63 17.24
C MET A 631 -22.20 -5.25 16.41
N PRO A 632 -22.39 -5.44 15.10
CA PRO A 632 -21.33 -5.88 14.20
C PRO A 632 -20.13 -4.91 14.22
N ASP A 633 -18.94 -5.45 14.48
CA ASP A 633 -17.68 -4.74 14.25
C ASP A 633 -17.23 -4.90 12.79
N TRP A 634 -17.74 -4.02 11.93
CA TRP A 634 -17.51 -4.06 10.48
C TRP A 634 -16.03 -4.07 10.07
N LEU A 635 -15.15 -3.43 10.84
CA LEU A 635 -13.74 -3.23 10.48
C LEU A 635 -12.75 -3.89 11.44
N GLY A 636 -13.16 -4.23 12.65
CA GLY A 636 -12.31 -4.84 13.69
C GLY A 636 -12.52 -6.34 13.88
N HIS A 637 -13.58 -6.94 13.30
CA HIS A 637 -13.82 -8.38 13.39
C HIS A 637 -13.63 -9.12 12.04
N PRO A 638 -12.87 -10.23 11.99
CA PRO A 638 -12.56 -10.95 10.74
C PRO A 638 -13.76 -11.41 9.91
N PHE A 639 -14.89 -11.72 10.57
CA PHE A 639 -16.11 -12.15 9.89
C PHE A 639 -16.80 -11.02 9.11
N TRP A 640 -16.76 -9.79 9.63
CA TRP A 640 -17.58 -8.68 9.12
C TRP A 640 -16.87 -7.84 8.06
N THR A 641 -15.56 -7.99 7.91
CA THR A 641 -14.75 -7.18 6.98
C THR A 641 -15.15 -7.35 5.51
N ILE A 642 -15.38 -8.59 5.06
CA ILE A 642 -15.85 -8.86 3.70
C ILE A 642 -17.29 -8.33 3.49
N PRO A 643 -18.28 -8.63 4.36
CA PRO A 643 -19.60 -8.00 4.29
C PRO A 643 -19.57 -6.48 4.22
N ALA A 644 -18.72 -5.81 5.00
CA ALA A 644 -18.58 -4.35 4.97
C ALA A 644 -18.16 -3.86 3.58
N ILE A 645 -17.17 -4.50 2.95
CA ILE A 645 -16.72 -4.13 1.60
C ILE A 645 -17.78 -4.45 0.55
N VAL A 646 -18.53 -5.55 0.70
CA VAL A 646 -19.66 -5.86 -0.20
C VAL A 646 -20.76 -4.79 -0.11
N LEU A 647 -21.15 -4.39 1.10
CA LEU A 647 -22.14 -3.33 1.33
C LEU A 647 -21.66 -1.99 0.75
N MET A 648 -20.38 -1.67 0.92
CA MET A 648 -19.77 -0.52 0.28
C MET A 648 -19.78 -0.64 -1.25
N GLY A 649 -19.52 -1.83 -1.82
CA GLY A 649 -19.59 -2.06 -3.26
C GLY A 649 -20.99 -1.77 -3.83
N LEU A 650 -22.04 -2.18 -3.10
CA LEU A 650 -23.43 -1.94 -3.50
C LEU A 650 -23.79 -0.45 -3.59
N TRP A 651 -23.03 0.44 -2.94
CA TRP A 651 -23.14 1.88 -3.15
C TRP A 651 -23.03 2.23 -4.65
N GLY A 652 -22.14 1.56 -5.39
CA GLY A 652 -21.89 1.78 -6.82
C GLY A 652 -22.79 0.99 -7.77
N VAL A 653 -23.87 0.35 -7.29
CA VAL A 653 -24.73 -0.54 -8.10
C VAL A 653 -25.41 0.16 -9.28
N GLY A 654 -25.52 1.49 -9.24
CA GLY A 654 -26.16 2.32 -10.26
C GLY A 654 -25.64 2.11 -11.69
N SER A 655 -24.35 1.79 -11.87
CA SER A 655 -23.79 1.48 -13.20
C SER A 655 -24.42 0.23 -13.82
N GLY A 656 -24.51 -0.85 -13.05
CA GLY A 656 -25.13 -2.10 -13.49
C GLY A 656 -26.63 -1.93 -13.75
N MET A 657 -27.30 -1.14 -12.90
CA MET A 657 -28.70 -0.76 -13.09
C MET A 657 -28.92 -0.05 -14.44
N MET A 658 -28.10 0.94 -14.80
CA MET A 658 -28.24 1.68 -16.06
C MET A 658 -28.06 0.77 -17.28
N ILE A 659 -27.10 -0.16 -17.22
CA ILE A 659 -26.89 -1.16 -18.28
C ILE A 659 -28.11 -2.08 -18.42
N TYR A 660 -28.65 -2.59 -17.30
CA TYR A 660 -29.87 -3.40 -17.33
C TYR A 660 -31.08 -2.62 -17.83
N LEU A 661 -31.23 -1.35 -17.43
CA LEU A 661 -32.33 -0.50 -17.85
C LEU A 661 -32.31 -0.26 -19.37
N ALA A 662 -31.13 0.00 -19.96
CA ALA A 662 -30.98 0.09 -21.41
C ALA A 662 -31.36 -1.23 -22.10
N GLY A 663 -30.96 -2.36 -21.52
CA GLY A 663 -31.37 -3.69 -21.99
C GLY A 663 -32.89 -3.91 -21.95
N LEU A 664 -33.54 -3.54 -20.84
CA LEU A 664 -34.99 -3.64 -20.66
C LEU A 664 -35.76 -2.77 -21.64
N GLN A 665 -35.26 -1.58 -21.94
CA GLN A 665 -35.88 -0.64 -22.90
C GLN A 665 -35.77 -1.10 -24.35
N ASN A 666 -34.80 -1.96 -24.68
CA ASN A 666 -34.64 -2.53 -26.01
C ASN A 666 -35.55 -3.74 -26.28
N ILE A 667 -36.26 -4.26 -25.27
CA ILE A 667 -37.16 -5.40 -25.45
C ILE A 667 -38.42 -4.93 -26.20
N PRO A 668 -38.76 -5.51 -27.37
CA PRO A 668 -39.95 -5.11 -28.12
C PRO A 668 -41.23 -5.26 -27.30
N THR A 669 -42.08 -4.23 -27.29
CA THR A 669 -43.35 -4.24 -26.53
C THR A 669 -44.32 -5.33 -27.01
N GLN A 670 -44.24 -5.69 -28.28
CA GLN A 670 -45.06 -6.73 -28.92
C GLN A 670 -44.94 -8.10 -28.23
N LEU A 671 -43.77 -8.44 -27.69
CA LEU A 671 -43.56 -9.69 -26.96
C LEU A 671 -44.34 -9.72 -25.63
N TYR A 672 -44.46 -8.55 -24.97
CA TYR A 672 -45.22 -8.43 -23.73
C TYR A 672 -46.72 -8.46 -23.98
N GLU A 673 -47.20 -7.83 -25.05
CA GLU A 673 -48.60 -7.84 -25.47
C GLU A 673 -49.05 -9.25 -25.87
N ALA A 674 -48.24 -9.98 -26.65
CA ALA A 674 -48.52 -11.35 -27.02
C ALA A 674 -48.65 -12.27 -25.80
N ALA A 675 -47.72 -12.16 -24.84
CA ALA A 675 -47.77 -12.94 -23.60
C ALA A 675 -48.99 -12.58 -22.72
N GLU A 676 -49.43 -11.33 -22.74
CA GLU A 676 -50.61 -10.89 -21.99
C GLU A 676 -51.92 -11.43 -22.60
N ILE A 677 -52.00 -11.48 -23.94
CA ILE A 677 -53.11 -12.13 -24.66
C ILE A 677 -53.18 -13.64 -24.30
N ASP A 678 -52.02 -14.30 -24.14
CA ASP A 678 -51.92 -15.70 -23.72
C ASP A 678 -52.19 -15.91 -22.20
N GLY A 679 -52.59 -14.87 -21.46
CA GLY A 679 -52.92 -14.95 -20.04
C GLY A 679 -51.71 -15.02 -19.10
N ALA A 680 -50.50 -14.67 -19.57
CA ALA A 680 -49.31 -14.72 -18.74
C ALA A 680 -49.30 -13.60 -17.68
N GLY A 681 -49.31 -13.97 -16.41
CA GLY A 681 -49.13 -13.04 -15.29
C GLY A 681 -47.74 -12.38 -15.24
N PRO A 682 -47.51 -11.37 -14.37
CA PRO A 682 -46.26 -10.61 -14.30
C PRO A 682 -45.00 -11.48 -14.11
N TRP A 683 -45.07 -12.50 -13.27
CA TRP A 683 -43.97 -13.44 -13.05
C TRP A 683 -43.68 -14.32 -14.28
N ALA A 684 -44.75 -14.79 -14.96
CA ALA A 684 -44.62 -15.57 -16.18
C ALA A 684 -43.98 -14.73 -17.30
N ARG A 685 -44.41 -13.46 -17.46
CA ARG A 685 -43.79 -12.51 -18.40
C ARG A 685 -42.32 -12.22 -18.07
N PHE A 686 -41.99 -12.03 -16.80
CA PHE A 686 -40.59 -11.82 -16.39
C PHE A 686 -39.71 -13.03 -16.72
N ARG A 687 -40.14 -14.25 -16.36
CA ARG A 687 -39.35 -15.47 -16.57
C ARG A 687 -39.28 -15.87 -18.05
N ALA A 688 -40.36 -15.70 -18.82
CA ALA A 688 -40.45 -16.20 -20.20
C ALA A 688 -40.06 -15.17 -21.27
N VAL A 689 -40.21 -13.87 -20.99
CA VAL A 689 -39.91 -12.78 -21.96
C VAL A 689 -38.72 -11.96 -21.49
N THR A 690 -38.81 -11.35 -20.29
CA THR A 690 -37.81 -10.38 -19.83
C THR A 690 -36.44 -11.02 -19.60
N LEU A 691 -36.36 -12.08 -18.80
CA LEU A 691 -35.10 -12.69 -18.40
C LEU A 691 -34.33 -13.30 -19.59
N PRO A 692 -34.97 -14.03 -20.53
CA PRO A 692 -34.30 -14.52 -21.73
C PRO A 692 -33.78 -13.40 -22.62
N MET A 693 -34.60 -12.36 -22.87
CA MET A 693 -34.18 -11.22 -23.69
C MET A 693 -33.07 -10.38 -23.04
N LEU A 694 -33.02 -10.34 -21.71
CA LEU A 694 -31.99 -9.64 -20.96
C LEU A 694 -30.72 -10.49 -20.75
N SER A 695 -30.74 -11.77 -21.10
CA SER A 695 -29.63 -12.69 -20.84
C SER A 695 -28.27 -12.25 -21.42
N PRO A 696 -28.15 -11.60 -22.60
CA PRO A 696 -26.86 -11.08 -23.08
C PRO A 696 -26.32 -9.94 -22.21
N VAL A 697 -27.22 -9.10 -21.69
CA VAL A 697 -26.88 -7.99 -20.79
C VAL A 697 -26.49 -8.51 -19.40
N LEU A 698 -27.20 -9.54 -18.92
CA LEU A 698 -26.86 -10.24 -17.68
C LEU A 698 -25.51 -10.95 -17.79
N PHE A 699 -25.23 -11.60 -18.91
CA PHE A 699 -23.93 -12.19 -19.21
C PHE A 699 -22.81 -11.16 -19.21
N PHE A 700 -23.01 -10.03 -19.89
CA PHE A 700 -22.03 -8.94 -19.89
C PHE A 700 -21.75 -8.42 -18.48
N ASN A 701 -22.79 -8.11 -17.70
CA ASN A 701 -22.65 -7.64 -16.33
C ASN A 701 -22.02 -8.70 -15.41
N LEU A 702 -22.29 -9.98 -15.63
CA LEU A 702 -21.66 -11.09 -14.89
C LEU A 702 -20.15 -11.14 -15.17
N VAL A 703 -19.75 -11.11 -16.44
CA VAL A 703 -18.33 -11.14 -16.82
C VAL A 703 -17.60 -9.90 -16.27
N MET A 704 -18.16 -8.71 -16.47
CA MET A 704 -17.57 -7.47 -15.97
C MET A 704 -17.53 -7.44 -14.44
N GLY A 705 -18.57 -7.96 -13.77
CA GLY A 705 -18.65 -8.07 -12.32
C GLY A 705 -17.59 -9.00 -11.75
N ILE A 706 -17.36 -10.17 -12.37
CA ILE A 706 -16.30 -11.11 -11.96
C ILE A 706 -14.93 -10.44 -12.10
N ILE A 707 -14.63 -9.85 -13.27
CA ILE A 707 -13.34 -9.18 -13.51
C ILE A 707 -13.11 -8.09 -12.47
N GLY A 708 -14.10 -7.21 -12.26
CA GLY A 708 -14.01 -6.12 -11.29
C GLY A 708 -13.87 -6.59 -9.84
N ALA A 709 -14.58 -7.66 -9.46
CA ALA A 709 -14.53 -8.18 -8.09
C ALA A 709 -13.17 -8.81 -7.74
N PHE A 710 -12.51 -9.48 -8.70
CA PHE A 710 -11.12 -9.95 -8.50
C PHE A 710 -10.10 -8.82 -8.43
N GLN A 711 -10.38 -7.68 -9.07
CA GLN A 711 -9.50 -6.51 -9.12
C GLN A 711 -9.76 -5.49 -8.00
N VAL A 712 -10.58 -5.83 -7.00
CA VAL A 712 -10.88 -4.89 -5.91
C VAL A 712 -9.60 -4.52 -5.14
N PHE A 713 -9.34 -3.21 -5.06
CA PHE A 713 -8.12 -2.67 -4.46
C PHE A 713 -8.43 -1.46 -3.60
N THR A 714 -8.99 -0.39 -4.20
CA THR A 714 -9.11 0.92 -3.54
C THR A 714 -9.90 0.89 -2.23
N SER A 715 -11.04 0.19 -2.19
CA SER A 715 -11.86 0.09 -0.97
C SER A 715 -11.09 -0.59 0.16
N ALA A 716 -10.49 -1.75 -0.11
CA ALA A 716 -9.69 -2.50 0.86
C ALA A 716 -8.45 -1.69 1.30
N PHE A 717 -7.70 -1.13 0.35
CA PHE A 717 -6.50 -0.36 0.63
C PHE A 717 -6.80 0.87 1.49
N VAL A 718 -7.88 1.62 1.23
CA VAL A 718 -8.22 2.81 2.02
C VAL A 718 -8.79 2.44 3.40
N LEU A 719 -9.70 1.46 3.47
CA LEU A 719 -10.33 1.04 4.74
C LEU A 719 -9.32 0.48 5.75
N PHE A 720 -8.27 -0.19 5.24
CA PHE A 720 -7.27 -0.86 6.05
C PHE A 720 -5.87 -0.24 5.94
N ARG A 721 -5.71 0.89 5.24
CA ARG A 721 -4.42 1.61 5.04
C ARG A 721 -3.32 0.72 4.45
N GLY A 722 -3.66 0.01 3.37
CA GLY A 722 -2.82 -1.03 2.80
C GLY A 722 -2.81 -2.33 3.60
N GLY A 723 -3.37 -2.35 4.81
CA GLY A 723 -3.64 -3.48 5.73
C GLY A 723 -4.41 -4.67 5.14
N GLY A 724 -4.30 -5.84 5.78
CA GLY A 724 -5.17 -6.99 5.54
C GLY A 724 -6.45 -7.00 6.38
N GLY A 725 -6.63 -6.02 7.26
CA GLY A 725 -7.65 -6.07 8.31
C GLY A 725 -7.35 -7.12 9.39
N PRO A 726 -8.26 -7.30 10.34
CA PRO A 726 -8.10 -8.24 11.44
C PRO A 726 -7.92 -9.67 10.91
N ASP A 727 -6.87 -10.34 11.38
CA ASP A 727 -6.40 -11.67 10.91
C ASP A 727 -6.26 -11.80 9.37
N ASP A 728 -5.92 -10.70 8.69
CA ASP A 728 -5.79 -10.63 7.22
C ASP A 728 -7.09 -10.99 6.45
N SER A 729 -8.24 -10.93 7.12
CA SER A 729 -9.56 -11.28 6.54
C SER A 729 -9.98 -10.45 5.32
N ALA A 730 -9.42 -9.24 5.18
CA ALA A 730 -9.61 -8.32 4.08
C ALA A 730 -8.29 -8.07 3.31
N LEU A 731 -7.32 -8.97 3.38
CA LEU A 731 -6.12 -8.92 2.55
C LEU A 731 -6.49 -9.34 1.12
N PHE A 732 -7.02 -8.44 0.30
CA PHE A 732 -7.36 -8.79 -1.08
C PHE A 732 -6.13 -9.10 -1.91
N TYR A 733 -6.26 -10.01 -2.86
CA TYR A 733 -5.18 -10.42 -3.77
C TYR A 733 -4.46 -9.23 -4.42
N SER A 734 -5.21 -8.23 -4.92
CA SER A 734 -4.62 -7.03 -5.53
C SER A 734 -3.83 -6.18 -4.53
N VAL A 735 -4.28 -6.12 -3.27
CA VAL A 735 -3.54 -5.43 -2.19
C VAL A 735 -2.26 -6.19 -1.87
N TYR A 736 -2.34 -7.53 -1.74
CA TYR A 736 -1.17 -8.36 -1.49
C TYR A 736 -0.11 -8.23 -2.59
N LEU A 737 -0.53 -8.27 -3.86
CA LEU A 737 0.32 -8.04 -5.02
C LEU A 737 0.99 -6.66 -4.95
N TYR A 738 0.22 -5.61 -4.65
CA TYR A 738 0.73 -4.25 -4.53
C TYR A 738 1.82 -4.15 -3.45
N ARG A 739 1.57 -4.71 -2.26
CA ARG A 739 2.56 -4.76 -1.17
C ARG A 739 3.86 -5.40 -1.64
N LYS A 740 3.77 -6.60 -2.23
CA LYS A 740 4.94 -7.34 -2.71
C LYS A 740 5.71 -6.57 -3.78
N ALA A 741 5.02 -6.01 -4.77
CA ALA A 741 5.67 -5.35 -5.90
C ALA A 741 6.25 -3.96 -5.56
N PHE A 742 5.50 -3.15 -4.80
CA PHE A 742 5.75 -1.72 -4.66
C PHE A 742 6.16 -1.28 -3.25
N GLU A 743 5.69 -1.95 -2.20
CA GLU A 743 6.08 -1.61 -0.81
C GLU A 743 7.31 -2.41 -0.36
N GLN A 744 7.39 -3.67 -0.76
CA GLN A 744 8.50 -4.58 -0.46
C GLN A 744 9.49 -4.72 -1.63
N PHE A 745 9.23 -4.01 -2.74
CA PHE A 745 10.06 -3.94 -3.95
C PHE A 745 10.36 -5.27 -4.63
N GLN A 746 9.60 -6.34 -4.38
CA GLN A 746 9.77 -7.65 -4.99
C GLN A 746 9.03 -7.73 -6.32
N ILE A 747 9.43 -6.91 -7.30
CA ILE A 747 8.74 -6.79 -8.59
C ILE A 747 8.67 -8.10 -9.37
N GLY A 748 9.66 -8.97 -9.24
CA GLY A 748 9.62 -10.31 -9.83
C GLY A 748 8.52 -11.19 -9.23
N TYR A 749 8.41 -11.23 -7.90
CA TYR A 749 7.35 -11.98 -7.22
C TYR A 749 5.97 -11.38 -7.47
N GLY A 750 5.86 -10.06 -7.38
CA GLY A 750 4.63 -9.32 -7.70
C GLY A 750 4.17 -9.56 -9.14
N SER A 751 5.10 -9.67 -10.09
CA SER A 751 4.77 -10.04 -11.47
C SER A 751 4.23 -11.48 -11.57
N ALA A 752 4.78 -12.43 -10.83
CA ALA A 752 4.23 -13.80 -10.78
C ALA A 752 2.81 -13.83 -10.20
N LEU A 753 2.55 -13.07 -9.13
CA LEU A 753 1.21 -12.88 -8.58
C LEU A 753 0.25 -12.28 -9.62
N ALA A 754 0.69 -11.29 -10.41
CA ALA A 754 -0.13 -10.67 -11.46
C ALA A 754 -0.55 -11.67 -12.54
N TRP A 755 0.38 -12.53 -12.98
CA TRP A 755 0.10 -13.55 -13.98
C TRP A 755 -0.81 -14.67 -13.48
N ILE A 756 -0.69 -15.06 -12.21
CA ILE A 756 -1.63 -16.00 -11.58
C ILE A 756 -3.03 -15.39 -11.52
N LEU A 757 -3.16 -14.12 -11.12
CA LEU A 757 -4.45 -13.42 -11.11
C LEU A 757 -5.06 -13.35 -12.51
N PHE A 758 -4.25 -12.99 -13.52
CA PHE A 758 -4.68 -12.99 -14.91
C PHE A 758 -5.18 -14.37 -15.36
N ALA A 759 -4.41 -15.43 -15.07
CA ALA A 759 -4.79 -16.79 -15.43
C ALA A 759 -6.08 -17.23 -14.71
N LEU A 760 -6.27 -16.85 -13.45
CA LEU A 760 -7.48 -17.14 -12.68
C LEU A 760 -8.72 -16.43 -13.27
N ILE A 761 -8.62 -15.13 -13.54
CA ILE A 761 -9.69 -14.35 -14.17
C ILE A 761 -10.00 -14.89 -15.56
N LEU A 762 -8.98 -15.21 -16.36
CA LEU A 762 -9.14 -15.78 -17.69
C LEU A 762 -9.83 -17.14 -17.63
N ALA A 763 -9.42 -18.04 -16.74
CA ALA A 763 -10.03 -19.36 -16.59
C ALA A 763 -11.51 -19.24 -16.20
N LEU A 764 -11.85 -18.39 -15.23
CA LEU A 764 -13.23 -18.16 -14.83
C LEU A 764 -14.05 -17.52 -15.96
N THR A 765 -13.47 -16.56 -16.67
CA THR A 765 -14.12 -15.92 -17.81
C THR A 765 -14.39 -16.94 -18.91
N LEU A 766 -13.44 -17.80 -19.24
CA LEU A 766 -13.61 -18.87 -20.22
C LEU A 766 -14.69 -19.88 -19.79
N VAL A 767 -14.78 -20.21 -18.50
CA VAL A 767 -15.86 -21.05 -17.96
C VAL A 767 -17.23 -20.37 -18.15
N VAL A 768 -17.34 -19.08 -17.83
CA VAL A 768 -18.58 -18.31 -18.00
C VAL A 768 -18.96 -18.19 -19.49
N PHE A 769 -18.01 -17.88 -20.37
CA PHE A 769 -18.21 -17.88 -21.83
C PHE A 769 -18.62 -19.25 -22.36
N ARG A 770 -18.00 -20.33 -21.86
CA ARG A 770 -18.35 -21.68 -22.29
C ARG A 770 -19.75 -22.09 -21.83
N SER A 771 -20.19 -21.56 -20.67
CA SER A 771 -21.54 -21.77 -20.14
C SER A 771 -22.61 -20.97 -20.90
N SER A 772 -22.26 -19.82 -21.50
CA SER A 772 -23.23 -18.89 -22.09
C SER A 772 -24.02 -19.50 -23.24
N ALA A 773 -23.41 -20.44 -23.98
CA ALA A 773 -24.07 -21.20 -25.04
C ALA A 773 -25.33 -21.95 -24.56
N PHE A 774 -25.46 -22.24 -23.26
CA PHE A 774 -26.60 -22.97 -22.70
C PHE A 774 -27.75 -22.08 -22.20
N TRP A 775 -27.53 -20.79 -21.95
CA TRP A 775 -28.51 -19.94 -21.27
C TRP A 775 -28.63 -18.51 -21.81
N VAL A 776 -27.73 -18.07 -22.70
CA VAL A 776 -27.81 -16.75 -23.35
C VAL A 776 -28.53 -16.85 -24.68
N TYR A 777 -29.56 -16.02 -24.84
CA TYR A 777 -30.34 -15.91 -26.06
C TYR A 777 -29.82 -14.78 -26.95
N TYR A 778 -29.27 -15.13 -28.12
CA TYR A 778 -28.91 -14.18 -29.17
C TYR A 778 -29.95 -14.23 -30.30
N GLU A 779 -30.67 -13.12 -30.51
CA GLU A 779 -31.71 -13.00 -31.54
C GLU A 779 -31.16 -13.22 -32.96
N SER A 780 -29.93 -12.77 -33.24
CA SER A 780 -29.30 -12.86 -34.56
C SER A 780 -28.90 -14.29 -34.96
N GLN A 781 -28.38 -15.10 -34.03
CA GLN A 781 -27.87 -16.45 -34.33
C GLN A 781 -28.99 -17.43 -34.66
N ARG A 782 -30.13 -17.33 -33.97
CA ARG A 782 -31.26 -18.24 -34.20
C ARG A 782 -32.02 -17.91 -35.49
N ALA A 783 -32.10 -16.64 -35.86
CA ALA A 783 -32.65 -16.23 -37.14
C ALA A 783 -31.84 -16.76 -38.33
N GLU A 784 -30.51 -16.87 -38.19
CA GLU A 784 -29.63 -17.49 -39.19
C GLU A 784 -29.75 -19.01 -39.24
N GLU A 785 -29.88 -19.69 -38.09
CA GLU A 785 -30.13 -21.14 -38.05
C GLU A 785 -31.50 -21.51 -38.66
N VAL A 786 -32.55 -20.74 -38.36
CA VAL A 786 -33.88 -20.94 -38.95
C VAL A 786 -33.86 -20.65 -40.45
N ARG A 787 -33.25 -19.55 -40.90
CA ARG A 787 -33.09 -19.24 -42.33
C ARG A 787 -32.21 -20.26 -43.06
N GLY A 788 -31.17 -20.77 -42.40
CA GLY A 788 -30.29 -21.82 -42.91
C GLY A 788 -31.01 -23.15 -43.06
N GLY A 789 -31.82 -23.53 -42.06
CA GLY A 789 -32.70 -24.70 -42.08
C GLY A 789 -33.77 -24.62 -43.17
N GLU A 790 -34.45 -23.47 -43.31
CA GLU A 790 -35.43 -23.24 -44.38
C GLU A 790 -34.80 -23.27 -45.78
N ARG A 791 -33.60 -22.73 -45.95
CA ARG A 791 -32.84 -22.83 -47.20
C ARG A 791 -32.55 -24.29 -47.54
N ARG A 792 -32.04 -25.08 -46.57
CA ARG A 792 -31.74 -26.51 -46.74
C ARG A 792 -32.98 -27.32 -47.12
N ASN A 793 -34.12 -27.00 -46.50
CA ASN A 793 -35.40 -27.66 -46.76
C ASN A 793 -35.99 -27.29 -48.14
N ARG A 794 -35.76 -26.05 -48.61
CA ARG A 794 -36.11 -25.61 -49.98
C ARG A 794 -35.24 -26.25 -51.06
N THR A 795 -33.93 -26.46 -50.82
CA THR A 795 -33.07 -27.18 -51.76
C THR A 795 -33.47 -28.66 -51.85
N GLY A 796 -33.71 -29.31 -50.71
CA GLY A 796 -34.18 -30.70 -50.67
C GLY A 796 -35.52 -30.92 -51.37
N ARG A 797 -36.48 -29.98 -51.24
CA ARG A 797 -37.77 -30.00 -51.98
C ARG A 797 -37.62 -29.75 -53.49
N ARG A 798 -36.60 -29.00 -53.93
CA ARG A 798 -36.30 -28.79 -55.36
C ARG A 798 -35.67 -30.02 -56.00
N GLU A 799 -34.79 -30.71 -55.28
CA GLU A 799 -34.15 -31.96 -55.75
C GLU A 799 -35.15 -33.11 -55.83
N THR A 800 -36.05 -33.26 -54.85
CA THR A 800 -37.14 -34.25 -54.92
C THR A 800 -38.14 -33.97 -56.03
N ARG A 801 -38.47 -32.69 -56.33
CA ARG A 801 -39.29 -32.33 -57.50
C ARG A 801 -38.59 -32.58 -58.84
N ARG A 802 -37.26 -32.41 -58.91
CA ARG A 802 -36.49 -32.79 -60.11
C ARG A 802 -36.41 -34.31 -60.31
N ALA A 803 -36.29 -35.08 -59.22
CA ALA A 803 -36.30 -36.54 -59.28
C ALA A 803 -37.68 -37.12 -59.67
N GLN A 804 -38.78 -36.47 -59.27
CA GLN A 804 -40.14 -36.89 -59.66
C GLN A 804 -40.57 -36.41 -61.07
N GLY A 805 -39.89 -35.41 -61.64
CA GLY A 805 -40.16 -34.91 -62.99
C GLY A 805 -39.40 -35.65 -64.10
N ALA A 806 -38.38 -36.45 -63.78
CA ALA A 806 -37.55 -37.17 -64.74
C ALA A 806 -38.01 -38.62 -65.02
N GLY A 807 -39.23 -38.99 -64.58
CA GLY A 807 -39.80 -40.33 -64.74
C GLY A 807 -41.03 -40.41 -65.65
N ARG A 808 -41.27 -39.36 -66.47
CA ARG A 808 -42.29 -39.36 -67.51
C ARG A 808 -41.71 -38.68 -68.74
N ASP A 809 -41.05 -39.48 -69.57
CA ASP A 809 -41.03 -39.40 -71.04
C ASP A 809 -40.45 -40.71 -71.58
#